data_AF-A0A7Z9TAW8-F1
#
_entry.id   AF-A0A7Z9TAW8-F1
#
_cell.length_a   1.000
_cell.length_b   1.000
_cell.length_c   1.000
_cell.angle_alpha   90.00
_cell.angle_beta   90.00
_cell.angle_gamma   90.00
#
_symmetry.space_group_name_H-M   'P 1'
#
loop_
_entity.id
_entity.type
_entity.pdbx_description
1 polymer ?
#
loop_
_entity_poly.entity_id
_entity_poly.type
_entity_poly.pdbx_seq_one_letter_code
_entity_poly.pdbx_strand_id
1 'polypeptide(L)'
;MTLFFTGLFTNCTFGSDNGRRMRSKPIFAAFLAGLSTVAILANNSSLSENDAGLGPPTSYTALRTGNVESVGHINNGVLTIDRFTFEFEDGDLYLAQSIEGHSPIAVYLGQGRVHAVPPDGVELQQLRKLIDADMLDEPFDRAVFWLTGSLSEQLRALADTTPVPDVKKAAELLKERREHLLEDQLVNPDSRVFAELWHNTLDTKLPVSDQPYFYADIDGQKHDWFSIEIDPSEREEIRVARFEDRHDTTNVWMSFHALDDFTATDTPGQFPRNPDNEGPANPSSTTQDDYEWQAVDYGLPTRVLTPDHERWKPILSISRTDVDIAIKNNGESVASTASVVVPFEPLAVLRLRISPFAQVTDVRWRAQPTENSDDVRQVTLFPPSADSDPAADVPVSLSGDPLHFVQETHKRRMQDDLYEPWLTVFFPRIVKSDERFILEIAYKGKLVRRLRGGRGYVLKDTINWIPRHPDTRKKKFGLTFRIPEHLDIASGGRRVEDDIENGTRVTRWIVNTPVRSTMAFQLGRFNIEQLTEDNLPPLSIYSDRNHPGFSPGSRERTSQNLIGSLRTYIDYFGPYPFESLVVTETPETDGQAFPGLVLLTFGAFGPLHSGEADLFWSHEVAHQWWGASVDWEDYRDQWISEGFAHYAAALYALIGLEDENQFNEMLDAWRHDVLGEVNVGQGIGLKRYGFRPTVIRESDGNKSGPIVAGYRLRTSDTPFDYRIQVYEKGAFILHMLRMLSLDLKTGSDERFRLLMRTFAENHRGAVANTRAFEEAVTVAFDEPMDWFFDQWVYGTDVPTYRPDLKTSPVRDSVMPFVLHGTIRQENVPAEFKMAVPIRVEFEHHEPLLQRIWINQPEISVEIPLPAEPTKILFNYQHGVLASVQ
;
A
#
# COMPACT_ATOMS: atom_id res chain seq x y z
N MET A 1 3.96 0.57 -7.39
CA MET A 1 3.48 1.78 -6.66
C MET A 1 1.98 1.81 -6.58
N THR A 2 1.42 2.34 -5.49
CA THR A 2 -0.02 2.35 -5.17
C THR A 2 -0.53 1.03 -4.55
N LEU A 3 -0.12 0.74 -3.32
CA LEU A 3 -1.01 0.03 -2.39
C LEU A 3 -1.87 1.11 -1.71
N PHE A 4 -3.19 1.02 -1.84
CA PHE A 4 -4.19 1.77 -1.06
C PHE A 4 -4.42 3.28 -1.29
N PHE A 5 -4.46 3.73 -2.55
CA PHE A 5 -5.20 4.97 -2.91
C PHE A 5 -6.67 4.71 -3.29
N THR A 6 -7.15 3.46 -3.29
CA THR A 6 -8.51 3.11 -3.73
C THR A 6 -9.59 3.12 -2.64
N GLY A 7 -9.26 3.54 -1.41
CA GLY A 7 -10.26 3.95 -0.43
C GLY A 7 -10.15 5.46 -0.18
N LEU A 8 -11.23 6.21 -0.41
CA LEU A 8 -11.50 7.53 0.21
C LEU A 8 -10.98 8.86 -0.36
N PHE A 9 -10.95 9.03 -1.68
CA PHE A 9 -11.01 10.40 -2.24
C PHE A 9 -12.27 10.65 -3.06
N THR A 10 -13.43 10.63 -2.40
CA THR A 10 -14.63 11.36 -2.84
C THR A 10 -14.83 12.63 -1.99
N ASN A 11 -13.89 13.57 -2.09
CA ASN A 11 -14.14 14.93 -1.64
C ASN A 11 -15.00 15.66 -2.69
N CYS A 12 -16.32 15.56 -2.55
CA CYS A 12 -17.26 16.44 -3.24
C CYS A 12 -17.01 17.90 -2.82
N THR A 13 -16.60 18.72 -3.78
CA THR A 13 -16.59 20.18 -3.67
C THR A 13 -18.02 20.68 -3.43
N PHE A 14 -18.34 21.08 -2.21
CA PHE A 14 -19.54 21.87 -1.94
C PHE A 14 -19.22 23.35 -2.24
N GLY A 15 -19.78 23.84 -3.34
CA GLY A 15 -19.93 25.26 -3.57
C GLY A 15 -20.85 25.87 -2.52
N SER A 16 -20.42 26.98 -1.95
CA SER A 16 -21.17 27.81 -1.02
C SER A 16 -22.54 28.18 -1.58
N ASP A 17 -23.62 27.91 -0.84
CA ASP A 17 -24.74 28.84 -0.86
C ASP A 17 -25.50 28.90 0.47
N ASN A 18 -26.05 30.09 0.69
CA ASN A 18 -26.38 30.71 1.96
C ASN A 18 -27.42 29.99 2.83
N GLY A 19 -27.29 30.20 4.14
CA GLY A 19 -28.11 29.56 5.16
C GLY A 19 -29.58 29.97 5.17
N ARG A 20 -30.40 29.05 5.68
CA ARG A 20 -31.60 29.34 6.47
C ARG A 20 -31.99 28.10 7.26
N ARG A 21 -31.88 28.21 8.58
CA ARG A 21 -32.57 27.33 9.54
C ARG A 21 -34.07 27.33 9.21
N MET A 22 -34.68 26.16 9.08
CA MET A 22 -36.10 26.03 9.40
C MET A 22 -36.48 24.63 9.89
N ARG A 23 -37.48 24.65 10.76
CA ARG A 23 -37.80 23.72 11.85
C ARG A 23 -38.51 22.44 11.40
N SER A 24 -38.34 21.42 12.24
CA SER A 24 -39.21 20.26 12.44
C SER A 24 -40.71 20.54 12.32
N LYS A 25 -41.45 19.63 11.65
CA LYS A 25 -42.68 19.00 12.14
C LYS A 25 -43.06 17.76 11.28
N PRO A 26 -43.64 16.71 11.89
CA PRO A 26 -44.02 15.45 11.23
C PRO A 26 -45.42 15.56 10.62
N ILE A 27 -45.83 14.65 9.72
CA ILE A 27 -47.22 14.17 9.55
C ILE A 27 -47.29 13.01 8.52
N PHE A 28 -47.86 11.91 9.01
CA PHE A 28 -48.69 10.85 8.40
C PHE A 28 -48.36 10.13 7.08
N ALA A 29 -48.35 8.82 7.23
CA ALA A 29 -48.62 7.81 6.21
C ALA A 29 -50.03 7.91 5.62
N ALA A 30 -50.15 7.61 4.32
CA ALA A 30 -51.37 7.11 3.71
C ALA A 30 -51.03 6.17 2.55
N PHE A 31 -51.50 4.92 2.68
CA PHE A 31 -51.58 3.90 1.64
C PHE A 31 -52.43 4.41 0.46
N LEU A 32 -51.99 4.13 -0.77
CA LEU A 32 -52.89 3.98 -1.91
C LEU A 32 -52.25 3.06 -2.96
N ALA A 33 -52.84 1.87 -3.07
CA ALA A 33 -52.64 0.94 -4.17
C ALA A 33 -53.22 1.55 -5.47
N GLY A 34 -52.48 1.42 -6.56
CA GLY A 34 -52.92 1.84 -7.88
C GLY A 34 -52.15 1.09 -8.97
N LEU A 35 -52.78 0.04 -9.50
CA LEU A 35 -52.38 -0.66 -10.72
C LEU A 35 -52.18 0.34 -11.88
N SER A 36 -51.05 0.22 -12.58
CA SER A 36 -50.88 0.76 -13.93
C SER A 36 -49.87 -0.10 -14.68
N THR A 37 -50.40 -1.06 -15.43
CA THR A 37 -49.75 -1.75 -16.54
C THR A 37 -49.21 -0.73 -17.55
N VAL A 38 -47.89 -0.70 -17.73
CA VAL A 38 -47.24 -0.13 -18.91
C VAL A 38 -46.52 -1.27 -19.62
N ALA A 39 -47.06 -1.65 -20.77
CA ALA A 39 -46.48 -2.61 -21.69
C ALA A 39 -45.17 -2.03 -22.25
N ILE A 40 -44.04 -2.64 -21.89
CA ILE A 40 -42.77 -2.42 -22.55
C ILE A 40 -42.74 -3.34 -23.77
N LEU A 41 -42.71 -2.74 -24.95
CA LEU A 41 -42.41 -3.41 -26.21
C LEU A 41 -40.98 -3.96 -26.14
N ALA A 42 -40.89 -5.28 -26.04
CA ALA A 42 -39.68 -6.04 -26.28
C ALA A 42 -39.25 -5.82 -27.74
N ASN A 43 -38.00 -5.38 -27.94
CA ASN A 43 -37.28 -5.67 -29.15
C ASN A 43 -36.04 -6.47 -28.78
N ASN A 44 -36.08 -7.73 -29.21
CA ASN A 44 -35.10 -8.77 -28.97
C ASN A 44 -33.75 -8.45 -29.62
N SER A 45 -32.69 -8.55 -28.81
CA SER A 45 -31.49 -9.29 -29.18
C SER A 45 -31.29 -10.34 -28.09
N SER A 46 -31.54 -11.59 -28.44
CA SER A 46 -31.53 -12.76 -27.57
C SER A 46 -30.12 -13.10 -27.09
N LEU A 47 -29.84 -12.87 -25.81
CA LEU A 47 -28.97 -13.78 -25.05
C LEU A 47 -29.86 -14.93 -24.61
N SER A 48 -29.49 -16.17 -24.96
CA SER A 48 -30.22 -17.34 -24.48
C SER A 48 -30.02 -17.45 -22.96
N GLU A 49 -30.97 -18.04 -22.22
CA GLU A 49 -30.79 -18.34 -20.79
C GLU A 49 -29.56 -19.24 -20.50
N ASN A 50 -28.93 -19.80 -21.54
CA ASN A 50 -27.69 -20.56 -21.47
C ASN A 50 -26.42 -19.70 -21.59
N ASP A 51 -26.52 -18.38 -21.82
CA ASP A 51 -25.38 -17.46 -21.99
C ASP A 51 -25.06 -16.60 -20.74
N ALA A 52 -25.80 -16.78 -19.64
CA ALA A 52 -25.51 -16.11 -18.38
C ALA A 52 -24.51 -16.93 -17.55
N GLY A 53 -23.48 -16.27 -17.00
CA GLY A 53 -22.52 -16.91 -16.09
C GLY A 53 -23.20 -17.58 -14.90
N LEU A 54 -22.57 -18.59 -14.32
CA LEU A 54 -23.18 -19.44 -13.28
C LEU A 54 -23.49 -18.70 -11.97
N GLY A 55 -22.89 -17.53 -11.74
CA GLY A 55 -23.04 -16.77 -10.50
C GLY A 55 -22.53 -17.51 -9.26
N PRO A 56 -22.96 -17.11 -8.05
CA PRO A 56 -22.52 -17.76 -6.81
C PRO A 56 -23.06 -19.19 -6.69
N PRO A 57 -22.27 -20.13 -6.13
CA PRO A 57 -22.76 -21.47 -5.83
C PRO A 57 -24.00 -21.45 -4.92
N THR A 58 -24.89 -22.44 -5.09
CA THR A 58 -26.09 -22.59 -4.24
C THR A 58 -25.72 -22.82 -2.77
N SER A 59 -24.63 -23.54 -2.51
CA SER A 59 -24.09 -23.76 -1.15
C SER A 59 -23.56 -22.48 -0.50
N TYR A 60 -22.97 -21.56 -1.26
CA TYR A 60 -22.62 -20.23 -0.74
C TYR A 60 -23.87 -19.42 -0.37
N THR A 61 -24.91 -19.46 -1.20
CA THR A 61 -26.19 -18.82 -0.88
C THR A 61 -26.81 -19.40 0.40
N ALA A 62 -26.69 -20.72 0.60
CA ALA A 62 -27.11 -21.37 1.85
C ALA A 62 -26.29 -20.91 3.07
N LEU A 63 -24.99 -20.65 2.93
CA LEU A 63 -24.15 -20.10 4.02
C LEU A 63 -24.62 -18.73 4.48
N ARG A 64 -25.01 -17.88 3.54
CA ARG A 64 -25.45 -16.52 3.84
C ARG A 64 -26.84 -16.45 4.44
N THR A 65 -27.73 -17.31 3.97
CA THR A 65 -29.16 -17.29 4.35
C THR A 65 -29.54 -18.32 5.42
N GLY A 66 -28.59 -19.18 5.81
CA GLY A 66 -28.78 -20.22 6.81
C GLY A 66 -29.16 -19.66 8.17
N ASN A 67 -29.95 -20.44 8.91
CA ASN A 67 -30.35 -20.09 10.27
C ASN A 67 -29.19 -20.28 11.25
N VAL A 68 -29.26 -19.57 12.37
CA VAL A 68 -28.41 -19.79 13.53
C VAL A 68 -29.11 -20.76 14.49
N GLU A 69 -28.36 -21.70 15.05
CA GLU A 69 -28.84 -22.71 15.99
C GLU A 69 -28.13 -22.56 17.35
N SER A 70 -28.88 -22.80 18.44
CA SER A 70 -28.33 -22.86 19.79
C SER A 70 -27.41 -24.07 19.93
N VAL A 71 -26.21 -23.86 20.48
CA VAL A 71 -25.29 -24.96 20.86
C VAL A 71 -25.42 -25.25 22.35
N GLY A 72 -25.10 -24.25 23.17
CA GLY A 72 -25.21 -24.34 24.61
C GLY A 72 -24.45 -23.22 25.32
N HIS A 73 -24.25 -23.39 26.63
CA HIS A 73 -23.68 -22.37 27.50
C HIS A 73 -22.20 -22.68 27.81
N ILE A 74 -21.35 -21.66 27.76
CA ILE A 74 -19.93 -21.72 28.13
C ILE A 74 -19.77 -21.08 29.51
N ASN A 75 -19.17 -21.82 30.43
CA ASN A 75 -18.77 -21.32 31.75
C ASN A 75 -17.28 -21.63 31.93
N ASN A 76 -16.45 -20.59 31.90
CA ASN A 76 -14.99 -20.66 31.96
C ASN A 76 -14.38 -21.59 30.88
N GLY A 77 -14.49 -21.18 29.62
CA GLY A 77 -13.80 -21.80 28.48
C GLY A 77 -12.53 -21.03 28.10
N VAL A 78 -11.51 -21.72 27.60
CA VAL A 78 -10.31 -21.08 27.06
C VAL A 78 -10.03 -21.63 25.67
N LEU A 79 -9.84 -20.74 24.70
CA LEU A 79 -9.41 -21.07 23.35
C LEU A 79 -8.17 -20.24 23.01
N THR A 80 -7.06 -20.91 22.73
CA THR A 80 -5.84 -20.26 22.26
C THR A 80 -5.67 -20.52 20.76
N ILE A 81 -5.50 -19.44 20.00
CA ILE A 81 -5.25 -19.48 18.56
C ILE A 81 -4.04 -18.60 18.31
N ASP A 82 -2.96 -19.20 17.79
CA ASP A 82 -1.66 -18.53 17.70
C ASP A 82 -1.24 -17.94 19.06
N ARG A 83 -1.02 -16.62 19.13
CA ARG A 83 -0.69 -15.86 20.35
C ARG A 83 -1.91 -15.27 21.07
N PHE A 84 -3.13 -15.46 20.54
CA PHE A 84 -4.35 -14.93 21.13
C PHE A 84 -4.99 -15.95 22.04
N THR A 85 -5.25 -15.58 23.29
CA THR A 85 -6.04 -16.40 24.21
C THR A 85 -7.38 -15.72 24.44
N PHE A 86 -8.44 -16.46 24.16
CA PHE A 86 -9.83 -16.09 24.40
C PHE A 86 -10.31 -16.83 25.64
N GLU A 87 -10.62 -16.07 26.68
CA GLU A 87 -11.30 -16.55 27.89
C GLU A 87 -12.79 -16.25 27.75
N PHE A 88 -13.61 -17.31 27.69
CA PHE A 88 -15.06 -17.23 27.67
C PHE A 88 -15.56 -17.43 29.10
N GLU A 89 -15.78 -16.33 29.82
CA GLU A 89 -16.08 -16.34 31.25
C GLU A 89 -17.48 -16.92 31.53
N ASP A 90 -18.51 -16.33 30.92
CA ASP A 90 -19.93 -16.70 31.10
C ASP A 90 -20.75 -16.23 29.89
N GLY A 91 -21.29 -17.16 29.10
CA GLY A 91 -22.03 -16.79 27.89
C GLY A 91 -22.60 -17.92 27.06
N ASP A 92 -23.43 -17.56 26.09
CA ASP A 92 -24.16 -18.48 25.24
C ASP A 92 -23.51 -18.59 23.85
N LEU A 93 -23.35 -19.82 23.35
CA LEU A 93 -22.79 -20.12 22.04
C LEU A 93 -23.87 -20.55 21.04
N TYR A 94 -23.79 -19.97 19.85
CA TYR A 94 -24.64 -20.28 18.71
C TYR A 94 -23.80 -20.56 17.48
N LEU A 95 -24.27 -21.45 16.60
CA LEU A 95 -23.59 -21.78 15.35
C LEU A 95 -24.53 -21.60 14.16
N ALA A 96 -24.00 -21.07 13.06
CA ALA A 96 -24.74 -21.07 11.81
C ALA A 96 -24.92 -22.50 11.27
N GLN A 97 -25.94 -22.65 10.42
CA GLN A 97 -26.27 -23.90 9.75
C GLN A 97 -25.04 -24.58 9.15
N SER A 98 -24.95 -25.90 9.35
CA SER A 98 -23.85 -26.69 8.81
C SER A 98 -23.92 -26.80 7.29
N ILE A 99 -22.76 -26.67 6.65
CA ILE A 99 -22.55 -26.86 5.21
C ILE A 99 -21.48 -27.93 5.03
N GLU A 100 -21.82 -28.98 4.29
CA GLU A 100 -20.95 -30.14 4.08
C GLU A 100 -20.38 -30.73 5.39
N GLY A 101 -21.15 -30.67 6.48
CA GLY A 101 -20.76 -31.18 7.79
C GLY A 101 -19.98 -30.20 8.68
N HIS A 102 -19.70 -28.98 8.21
CA HIS A 102 -18.98 -27.96 8.97
C HIS A 102 -19.88 -26.78 9.32
N SER A 103 -19.76 -26.22 10.53
CA SER A 103 -20.42 -24.96 10.93
C SER A 103 -19.35 -23.87 11.03
N PRO A 104 -19.07 -23.13 9.94
CA PRO A 104 -17.92 -22.23 9.88
C PRO A 104 -18.18 -20.87 10.55
N ILE A 105 -19.36 -20.63 11.11
CA ILE A 105 -19.71 -19.33 11.71
C ILE A 105 -20.29 -19.56 13.09
N ALA A 106 -19.74 -18.85 14.08
CA ALA A 106 -20.18 -18.87 15.46
C ALA A 106 -20.54 -17.47 15.96
N VAL A 107 -21.50 -17.41 16.87
CA VAL A 107 -21.88 -16.19 17.58
C VAL A 107 -21.80 -16.49 19.07
N TYR A 108 -21.08 -15.64 19.81
CA TYR A 108 -20.99 -15.70 21.26
C TYR A 108 -21.65 -14.46 21.87
N LEU A 109 -22.52 -14.68 22.86
CA LEU A 109 -23.19 -13.62 23.61
C LEU A 109 -22.91 -13.83 25.10
N GLY A 110 -22.02 -13.02 25.69
CA GLY A 110 -21.63 -13.16 27.09
C GLY A 110 -20.31 -12.48 27.41
N GLN A 111 -19.89 -12.56 28.67
CA GLN A 111 -18.64 -11.96 29.11
C GLN A 111 -17.46 -12.82 28.64
N GLY A 112 -16.44 -12.18 28.10
CA GLY A 112 -15.18 -12.82 27.77
C GLY A 112 -14.03 -11.83 27.77
N ARG A 113 -12.82 -12.33 27.54
CA ARG A 113 -11.60 -11.54 27.49
C ARG A 113 -10.68 -12.09 26.42
N VAL A 114 -10.05 -11.21 25.64
CA VAL A 114 -8.98 -11.60 24.70
C VAL A 114 -7.70 -10.92 25.10
N HIS A 115 -6.60 -11.67 25.06
CA HIS A 115 -5.27 -11.14 25.35
C HIS A 115 -4.22 -11.69 24.39
N ALA A 116 -3.30 -10.80 23.99
CA ALA A 116 -2.15 -11.10 23.14
C ALA A 116 -1.03 -10.08 23.35
N VAL A 117 0.21 -10.53 23.17
CA VAL A 117 1.41 -9.69 23.29
C VAL A 117 1.91 -9.32 21.89
N PRO A 118 2.42 -8.10 21.67
CA PRO A 118 3.10 -7.79 20.43
C PRO A 118 4.33 -8.69 20.22
N PRO A 119 4.62 -9.14 18.99
CA PRO A 119 5.77 -9.99 18.71
C PRO A 119 7.11 -9.26 18.79
N ASP A 120 7.13 -7.95 18.56
CA ASP A 120 8.35 -7.14 18.46
C ASP A 120 8.10 -5.66 18.81
N GLY A 121 9.18 -4.88 18.80
CA GLY A 121 9.15 -3.45 19.14
C GLY A 121 8.35 -2.57 18.19
N VAL A 122 8.22 -2.96 16.91
CA VAL A 122 7.44 -2.19 15.93
C VAL A 122 5.94 -2.33 16.23
N GLU A 123 5.50 -3.55 16.51
CA GLU A 123 4.10 -3.82 16.88
C GLU A 123 3.75 -3.25 18.27
N LEU A 124 4.68 -3.30 19.24
CA LEU A 124 4.53 -2.63 20.54
C LEU A 124 4.29 -1.12 20.39
N GLN A 125 5.07 -0.46 19.53
CA GLN A 125 4.92 0.97 19.30
C GLN A 125 3.57 1.32 18.66
N GLN A 126 3.09 0.50 17.71
CA GLN A 126 1.78 0.70 17.10
C GLN A 126 0.63 0.53 18.11
N LEU A 127 0.72 -0.45 19.02
CA LEU A 127 -0.26 -0.62 20.10
C LEU A 127 -0.30 0.59 21.04
N ARG A 128 0.87 1.05 21.52
CA ARG A 128 0.95 2.24 22.38
C ARG A 128 0.35 3.47 21.71
N LYS A 129 0.63 3.67 20.43
CA LYS A 129 0.07 4.78 19.67
C LYS A 129 -1.44 4.73 19.57
N LEU A 130 -1.99 3.56 19.23
CA LEU A 130 -3.40 3.44 18.81
C LEU A 130 -4.35 3.15 19.97
N ILE A 131 -3.87 2.52 21.04
CA ILE A 131 -4.71 2.10 22.18
C ILE A 131 -4.06 2.37 23.56
N ASP A 132 -2.92 3.08 23.63
CA ASP A 132 -2.22 3.42 24.88
C ASP A 132 -1.96 2.18 25.77
N ALA A 133 -1.52 1.09 25.15
CA ALA A 133 -1.28 -0.18 25.83
C ALA A 133 -0.02 -0.89 25.33
N ASP A 134 0.64 -1.63 26.23
CA ASP A 134 1.80 -2.47 25.93
C ASP A 134 1.43 -3.84 25.37
N MET A 135 0.17 -4.25 25.53
CA MET A 135 -0.38 -5.52 25.06
C MET A 135 -1.87 -5.38 24.77
N LEU A 136 -2.41 -6.26 23.93
CA LEU A 136 -3.84 -6.39 23.76
C LEU A 136 -4.40 -7.10 25.00
N ASP A 137 -5.29 -6.44 25.73
CA ASP A 137 -5.99 -7.00 26.89
C ASP A 137 -7.40 -6.43 27.00
N GLU A 138 -8.34 -7.06 26.29
CA GLU A 138 -9.66 -6.52 25.99
C GLU A 138 -10.78 -7.42 26.54
N PRO A 139 -11.53 -6.99 27.57
CA PRO A 139 -12.80 -7.62 27.91
C PRO A 139 -13.84 -7.34 26.83
N PHE A 140 -14.70 -8.30 26.51
CA PHE A 140 -15.72 -8.20 25.48
C PHE A 140 -17.06 -8.80 25.92
N ASP A 141 -18.15 -8.31 25.32
CA ASP A 141 -19.53 -8.75 25.63
C ASP A 141 -20.13 -9.66 24.55
N ARG A 142 -19.61 -9.56 23.32
CA ARG A 142 -20.15 -10.22 22.14
C ARG A 142 -19.03 -10.46 21.13
N ALA A 143 -19.10 -11.57 20.41
CA ALA A 143 -18.19 -11.83 19.31
C ALA A 143 -18.86 -12.66 18.22
N VAL A 144 -18.46 -12.42 16.97
CA VAL A 144 -18.82 -13.24 15.81
C VAL A 144 -17.53 -13.81 15.21
N PHE A 145 -17.52 -15.12 15.00
CA PHE A 145 -16.36 -15.85 14.51
C PHE A 145 -16.65 -16.49 13.17
N TRP A 146 -15.71 -16.39 12.24
CA TRP A 146 -15.63 -17.17 11.02
C TRP A 146 -14.41 -18.08 11.11
N LEU A 147 -14.67 -19.38 10.99
CA LEU A 147 -13.77 -20.44 11.40
C LEU A 147 -13.70 -21.51 10.33
N THR A 148 -12.50 -22.02 10.06
CA THR A 148 -12.31 -23.24 9.27
C THR A 148 -11.48 -24.27 10.05
N GLY A 149 -11.19 -25.41 9.42
CA GLY A 149 -10.49 -26.52 10.06
C GLY A 149 -11.22 -27.04 11.31
N SER A 150 -10.46 -27.33 12.37
CA SER A 150 -11.00 -27.87 13.63
C SER A 150 -11.47 -26.80 14.62
N LEU A 151 -11.29 -25.51 14.32
CA LEU A 151 -11.57 -24.42 15.28
C LEU A 151 -13.06 -24.37 15.68
N SER A 152 -13.97 -24.60 14.75
CA SER A 152 -15.41 -24.66 15.05
C SER A 152 -15.75 -25.78 16.03
N GLU A 153 -15.07 -26.93 15.94
CA GLU A 153 -15.28 -28.07 16.82
C GLU A 153 -14.67 -27.81 18.20
N GLN A 154 -13.48 -27.19 18.25
CA GLN A 154 -12.83 -26.77 19.50
C GLN A 154 -13.70 -25.76 20.26
N LEU A 155 -14.23 -24.73 19.58
CA LEU A 155 -15.13 -23.75 20.19
C LEU A 155 -16.44 -24.41 20.66
N ARG A 156 -17.03 -25.29 19.84
CA ARG A 156 -18.23 -26.06 20.21
C ARG A 156 -17.99 -26.91 21.46
N ALA A 157 -16.80 -27.50 21.62
CA ALA A 157 -16.45 -28.35 22.75
C ALA A 157 -16.35 -27.60 24.09
N LEU A 158 -16.25 -26.26 24.06
CA LEU A 158 -16.28 -25.43 25.27
C LEU A 158 -17.69 -25.26 25.85
N ALA A 159 -18.73 -25.43 25.02
CA ALA A 159 -20.11 -25.26 25.45
C ALA A 159 -20.68 -26.57 26.02
N ASP A 160 -21.53 -26.43 27.04
CA ASP A 160 -22.38 -27.52 27.50
C ASP A 160 -23.49 -27.83 26.49
N THR A 161 -24.34 -28.81 26.79
CA THR A 161 -25.48 -29.18 25.92
C THR A 161 -26.79 -28.53 26.35
N THR A 162 -26.76 -27.53 27.22
CA THR A 162 -27.95 -26.87 27.75
C THR A 162 -28.50 -25.93 26.69
N PRO A 163 -29.74 -26.11 26.19
CA PRO A 163 -30.30 -25.20 25.19
C PRO A 163 -30.35 -23.77 25.73
N VAL A 164 -29.79 -22.83 24.98
CA VAL A 164 -29.72 -21.42 25.36
C VAL A 164 -30.84 -20.61 24.67
N PRO A 165 -31.36 -19.56 25.35
CA PRO A 165 -32.43 -18.71 24.80
C PRO A 165 -31.91 -17.83 23.63
N ASP A 166 -32.65 -16.81 23.18
CA ASP A 166 -32.10 -15.71 22.37
C ASP A 166 -31.46 -15.99 20.99
N VAL A 167 -31.73 -17.13 20.34
CA VAL A 167 -31.33 -17.41 18.94
C VAL A 167 -31.65 -16.25 17.97
N LYS A 168 -32.77 -15.55 18.19
CA LYS A 168 -33.14 -14.37 17.39
C LYS A 168 -32.12 -13.24 17.52
N LYS A 169 -31.63 -12.97 18.73
CA LYS A 169 -30.63 -11.94 19.02
C LYS A 169 -29.30 -12.29 18.38
N ALA A 170 -28.89 -13.56 18.45
CA ALA A 170 -27.68 -14.04 17.78
C ALA A 170 -27.77 -13.90 16.25
N ALA A 171 -28.92 -14.25 15.66
CA ALA A 171 -29.15 -14.10 14.23
C ALA A 171 -29.19 -12.63 13.79
N GLU A 172 -29.79 -11.74 14.59
CA GLU A 172 -29.79 -10.30 14.35
C GLU A 172 -28.37 -9.72 14.40
N LEU A 173 -27.58 -10.12 15.40
CA LEU A 173 -26.19 -9.69 15.52
C LEU A 173 -25.36 -10.14 14.31
N LEU A 174 -25.40 -11.43 13.94
CA LEU A 174 -24.67 -11.94 12.77
C LEU A 174 -25.04 -11.17 11.49
N LYS A 175 -26.33 -10.87 11.32
CA LYS A 175 -26.81 -10.10 10.17
C LYS A 175 -26.25 -8.67 10.19
N GLU A 176 -26.34 -7.97 11.33
CA GLU A 176 -25.82 -6.61 11.51
C GLU A 176 -24.31 -6.56 11.21
N ARG A 177 -23.54 -7.52 11.74
CA ARG A 177 -22.09 -7.57 11.52
C ARG A 177 -21.73 -7.86 10.07
N ARG A 178 -22.45 -8.75 9.40
CA ARG A 178 -22.29 -8.97 7.94
C ARG A 178 -22.56 -7.71 7.13
N GLU A 179 -23.62 -6.98 7.46
CA GLU A 179 -23.97 -5.71 6.79
C GLU A 179 -22.86 -4.68 7.01
N HIS A 180 -22.39 -4.47 8.24
CA HIS A 180 -21.32 -3.53 8.57
C HIS A 180 -19.99 -3.88 7.89
N LEU A 181 -19.54 -5.13 7.97
CA LEU A 181 -18.29 -5.58 7.34
C LEU A 181 -18.33 -5.41 5.82
N LEU A 182 -19.44 -5.76 5.18
CA LEU A 182 -19.56 -5.70 3.73
C LEU A 182 -19.80 -4.28 3.21
N GLU A 183 -20.71 -3.52 3.84
CA GLU A 183 -21.15 -2.21 3.36
C GLU A 183 -20.19 -1.07 3.72
N ASP A 184 -19.54 -1.15 4.89
CA ASP A 184 -18.65 -0.09 5.38
C ASP A 184 -17.17 -0.45 5.22
N GLN A 185 -16.78 -1.70 5.45
CA GLN A 185 -15.36 -2.11 5.45
C GLN A 185 -14.90 -2.83 4.17
N LEU A 186 -15.83 -3.21 3.29
CA LEU A 186 -15.56 -4.01 2.08
C LEU A 186 -14.93 -5.39 2.38
N VAL A 187 -15.27 -5.99 3.52
CA VAL A 187 -14.78 -7.30 3.98
C VAL A 187 -15.90 -8.34 3.86
N ASN A 188 -15.59 -9.50 3.29
CA ASN A 188 -16.54 -10.60 3.13
C ASN A 188 -15.95 -11.93 3.66
N PRO A 189 -15.97 -12.15 4.99
CA PRO A 189 -15.41 -13.36 5.58
C PRO A 189 -16.21 -14.62 5.19
N ASP A 190 -17.51 -14.49 4.84
CA ASP A 190 -18.33 -15.60 4.32
C ASP A 190 -17.72 -16.20 3.03
N SER A 191 -17.31 -15.35 2.08
CA SER A 191 -16.66 -15.77 0.83
C SER A 191 -15.33 -16.46 1.10
N ARG A 192 -14.58 -15.99 2.11
CA ARG A 192 -13.27 -16.55 2.49
C ARG A 192 -13.37 -17.90 3.19
N VAL A 193 -14.32 -18.11 4.11
CA VAL A 193 -14.55 -19.44 4.70
C VAL A 193 -15.10 -20.42 3.66
N PHE A 194 -15.99 -19.94 2.77
CA PHE A 194 -16.58 -20.79 1.74
C PHE A 194 -15.55 -21.25 0.70
N ALA A 195 -14.55 -20.41 0.39
CA ALA A 195 -13.42 -20.78 -0.45
C ALA A 195 -12.70 -22.05 0.05
N GLU A 196 -12.56 -22.19 1.36
CA GLU A 196 -11.91 -23.35 1.96
C GLU A 196 -12.82 -24.58 1.99
N LEU A 197 -14.11 -24.39 2.26
CA LEU A 197 -15.11 -25.45 2.24
C LEU A 197 -15.37 -26.00 0.83
N TRP A 198 -15.09 -25.22 -0.23
CA TRP A 198 -15.30 -25.65 -1.61
C TRP A 198 -14.55 -26.96 -1.94
N HIS A 199 -13.37 -27.16 -1.35
CA HIS A 199 -12.58 -28.38 -1.53
C HIS A 199 -13.34 -29.65 -1.13
N ASN A 200 -14.26 -29.56 -0.16
CA ASN A 200 -15.06 -30.69 0.31
C ASN A 200 -16.17 -31.10 -0.67
N THR A 201 -16.53 -30.22 -1.60
CA THR A 201 -17.57 -30.48 -2.60
C THR A 201 -17.03 -31.25 -3.83
N LEU A 202 -15.71 -31.33 -3.98
CA LEU A 202 -15.05 -31.97 -5.12
C LEU A 202 -14.78 -33.46 -4.85
N ASP A 203 -14.97 -34.31 -5.88
CA ASP A 203 -14.81 -35.77 -5.80
C ASP A 203 -13.41 -36.20 -5.31
N THR A 204 -12.38 -35.50 -5.79
CA THR A 204 -11.01 -35.62 -5.30
C THR A 204 -10.83 -34.56 -4.22
N LYS A 205 -10.92 -34.93 -2.94
CA LYS A 205 -10.66 -33.99 -1.83
C LYS A 205 -9.17 -33.66 -1.76
N LEU A 206 -8.84 -32.38 -1.62
CA LEU A 206 -7.51 -32.00 -1.12
C LEU A 206 -7.43 -32.37 0.37
N PRO A 207 -6.24 -32.65 0.90
CA PRO A 207 -6.02 -32.58 2.35
C PRO A 207 -6.58 -31.26 2.86
N VAL A 208 -7.32 -31.29 3.97
CA VAL A 208 -7.73 -30.06 4.66
C VAL A 208 -6.45 -29.32 5.02
N SER A 209 -6.41 -28.01 4.76
CA SER A 209 -5.29 -27.18 5.18
C SER A 209 -5.06 -27.38 6.67
N ASP A 210 -3.82 -27.70 7.08
CA ASP A 210 -3.46 -27.73 8.49
C ASP A 210 -3.53 -26.32 9.13
N GLN A 211 -3.66 -25.28 8.29
CA GLN A 211 -3.75 -23.88 8.68
C GLN A 211 -5.17 -23.34 8.42
N PRO A 212 -5.99 -23.17 9.47
CA PRO A 212 -7.35 -22.66 9.32
C PRO A 212 -7.37 -21.14 9.13
N TYR A 213 -8.30 -20.66 8.31
CA TYR A 213 -8.72 -19.26 8.32
C TYR A 213 -9.49 -18.95 9.61
N PHE A 214 -9.18 -17.82 10.21
CA PHE A 214 -9.86 -17.30 11.40
C PHE A 214 -10.16 -15.83 11.22
N TYR A 215 -11.39 -15.43 11.51
CA TYR A 215 -11.77 -14.02 11.64
C TYR A 215 -12.71 -13.88 12.83
N ALA A 216 -12.33 -13.03 13.79
CA ALA A 216 -13.17 -12.63 14.90
C ALA A 216 -13.51 -11.14 14.77
N ASP A 217 -14.79 -10.83 14.90
CA ASP A 217 -15.30 -9.46 15.07
C ASP A 217 -15.84 -9.35 16.49
N ILE A 218 -15.21 -8.51 17.31
CA ILE A 218 -15.31 -8.53 18.77
C ILE A 218 -15.78 -7.18 19.27
N ASP A 219 -16.82 -7.17 20.10
CA ASP A 219 -17.35 -5.99 20.77
C ASP A 219 -16.63 -5.79 22.12
N GLY A 220 -15.50 -5.08 22.08
CA GLY A 220 -14.69 -4.78 23.25
C GLY A 220 -15.31 -3.71 24.15
N GLN A 221 -15.14 -3.83 25.47
CA GLN A 221 -15.66 -2.88 26.44
C GLN A 221 -14.82 -1.59 26.54
N LYS A 222 -13.55 -1.62 26.14
CA LYS A 222 -12.64 -0.46 26.13
C LYS A 222 -12.55 0.18 24.75
N HIS A 223 -12.56 -0.63 23.68
CA HIS A 223 -12.24 -0.17 22.33
C HIS A 223 -13.33 -0.38 21.26
N ASP A 224 -14.58 -0.65 21.67
CA ASP A 224 -15.70 -0.96 20.77
C ASP A 224 -15.38 -2.14 19.82
N TRP A 225 -16.00 -2.17 18.64
CA TRP A 225 -15.80 -3.23 17.66
C TRP A 225 -14.40 -3.19 17.02
N PHE A 226 -13.67 -4.30 17.12
CA PHE A 226 -12.40 -4.53 16.45
C PHE A 226 -12.32 -5.97 15.93
N SER A 227 -11.38 -6.23 15.02
CA SER A 227 -11.20 -7.55 14.41
C SER A 227 -9.82 -8.13 14.64
N ILE A 228 -9.79 -9.46 14.73
CA ILE A 228 -8.59 -10.29 14.70
C ILE A 228 -8.75 -11.26 13.53
N GLU A 229 -7.85 -11.18 12.55
CA GLU A 229 -7.83 -12.04 11.36
C GLU A 229 -6.54 -12.85 11.32
N ILE A 230 -6.66 -14.13 10.96
CA ILE A 230 -5.56 -15.01 10.58
C ILE A 230 -5.89 -15.55 9.19
N ASP A 231 -5.27 -15.01 8.14
CA ASP A 231 -5.44 -15.46 6.76
C ASP A 231 -4.14 -16.08 6.22
N PRO A 232 -4.07 -17.41 6.04
CA PRO A 232 -2.88 -18.08 5.50
C PRO A 232 -2.58 -17.74 4.03
N SER A 233 -3.44 -16.96 3.37
CA SER A 233 -3.19 -16.47 2.00
C SER A 233 -2.51 -15.09 1.94
N GLU A 234 -2.39 -14.41 3.08
CA GLU A 234 -1.68 -13.14 3.21
C GLU A 234 -0.23 -13.37 3.66
N ARG A 235 0.65 -12.39 3.43
CA ARG A 235 2.09 -12.52 3.74
C ARG A 235 2.38 -12.43 5.24
N GLU A 236 1.79 -11.43 5.88
CA GLU A 236 1.62 -11.40 7.32
C GLU A 236 0.22 -11.94 7.59
N GLU A 237 0.15 -13.18 8.08
CA GLU A 237 -1.11 -13.89 8.21
C GLU A 237 -2.02 -13.25 9.26
N ILE A 238 -1.42 -12.62 10.29
CA ILE A 238 -2.15 -12.11 11.44
C ILE A 238 -2.33 -10.61 11.32
N ARG A 239 -3.57 -10.15 11.52
CA ARG A 239 -3.92 -8.74 11.57
C ARG A 239 -4.89 -8.45 12.71
N VAL A 240 -4.60 -7.42 13.50
CA VAL A 240 -5.51 -6.85 14.50
C VAL A 240 -5.84 -5.42 14.10
N ALA A 241 -7.12 -5.11 13.96
CA ALA A 241 -7.52 -3.82 13.42
C ALA A 241 -8.87 -3.33 13.95
N ARG A 242 -9.02 -2.00 13.99
CA ARG A 242 -10.29 -1.33 14.28
C ARG A 242 -10.67 -0.44 13.09
N PHE A 243 -11.93 -0.50 12.70
CA PHE A 243 -12.47 0.41 11.70
C PHE A 243 -13.02 1.67 12.38
N GLU A 244 -12.60 2.84 11.91
CA GLU A 244 -13.03 4.14 12.40
C GLU A 244 -13.99 4.80 11.41
N ASP A 245 -15.29 4.75 11.72
CA ASP A 245 -16.38 5.23 10.86
C ASP A 245 -16.21 6.69 10.43
N ARG A 246 -15.69 7.54 11.32
CA ARG A 246 -15.60 8.98 11.09
C ARG A 246 -14.67 9.31 9.92
N HIS A 247 -13.58 8.56 9.79
CA HIS A 247 -12.57 8.75 8.77
C HIS A 247 -12.61 7.65 7.69
N ASP A 248 -13.55 6.70 7.81
CA ASP A 248 -13.68 5.52 6.95
C ASP A 248 -12.35 4.76 6.83
N THR A 249 -11.58 4.73 7.92
CA THR A 249 -10.19 4.27 7.91
C THR A 249 -10.05 3.09 8.87
N THR A 250 -9.35 2.05 8.42
CA THR A 250 -8.97 0.93 9.29
C THR A 250 -7.62 1.22 9.95
N ASN A 251 -7.63 1.42 11.26
CA ASN A 251 -6.42 1.48 12.09
C ASN A 251 -5.93 0.06 12.34
N VAL A 252 -4.73 -0.27 11.88
CA VAL A 252 -4.12 -1.60 12.05
C VAL A 252 -3.19 -1.58 13.26
N TRP A 253 -3.69 -2.09 14.38
CA TRP A 253 -2.97 -2.15 15.65
C TRP A 253 -1.76 -3.05 15.55
N MET A 254 -1.94 -4.25 15.00
CA MET A 254 -0.85 -5.20 14.79
C MET A 254 -0.97 -5.91 13.44
N SER A 255 0.16 -6.24 12.83
CA SER A 255 0.25 -7.08 11.64
C SER A 255 1.56 -7.84 11.66
N PHE A 256 1.54 -9.18 11.63
CA PHE A 256 2.74 -10.00 11.83
C PHE A 256 2.56 -11.46 11.37
N HIS A 257 3.66 -12.22 11.33
CA HIS A 257 3.67 -13.63 10.94
C HIS A 257 3.14 -14.58 12.02
N ALA A 258 2.44 -15.63 11.60
CA ALA A 258 1.97 -16.69 12.48
C ALA A 258 3.13 -17.39 13.24
N LEU A 259 2.88 -17.81 14.47
CA LEU A 259 3.86 -18.43 15.37
C LEU A 259 4.45 -19.71 14.79
N ASP A 260 3.64 -20.48 14.06
CA ASP A 260 4.06 -21.73 13.44
C ASP A 260 5.18 -21.54 12.38
N ASP A 261 5.41 -20.31 11.91
CA ASP A 261 6.45 -19.98 10.93
C ASP A 261 7.86 -19.86 11.57
N PHE A 262 7.93 -19.91 12.90
CA PHE A 262 9.15 -19.83 13.70
C PHE A 262 9.52 -21.20 14.26
N THR A 263 10.81 -21.51 14.35
CA THR A 263 11.26 -22.71 15.07
C THR A 263 11.11 -22.54 16.60
N ALA A 264 11.03 -23.65 17.33
CA ALA A 264 10.84 -23.63 18.79
C ALA A 264 11.98 -22.94 19.58
N THR A 265 13.13 -22.69 18.95
CA THR A 265 14.28 -21.94 19.50
C THR A 265 14.20 -20.44 19.26
N ASP A 266 13.47 -20.02 18.21
CA ASP A 266 13.28 -18.62 17.80
C ASP A 266 11.91 -18.07 18.21
N THR A 267 11.10 -18.90 18.89
CA THR A 267 9.91 -18.45 19.60
C THR A 267 10.37 -17.45 20.66
N PRO A 268 9.92 -16.17 20.62
CA PRO A 268 10.16 -15.25 21.73
C PRO A 268 9.71 -15.97 22.99
N GLY A 269 10.63 -16.11 23.94
CA GLY A 269 10.39 -16.88 25.15
C GLY A 269 9.05 -16.49 25.75
N GLN A 270 8.30 -17.48 26.23
CA GLN A 270 7.18 -17.24 27.15
C GLN A 270 7.58 -16.10 28.09
N PHE A 271 6.71 -15.08 28.18
CA PHE A 271 6.83 -13.87 29.01
C PHE A 271 7.97 -13.91 30.04
N PRO A 272 8.78 -12.86 30.20
CA PRO A 272 9.44 -12.61 31.48
C PRO A 272 8.38 -12.65 32.58
N ARG A 273 8.35 -13.73 33.37
CA ARG A 273 7.49 -13.81 34.56
C ARG A 273 8.06 -12.84 35.58
N ASN A 274 7.17 -12.13 36.26
CA ASN A 274 7.54 -11.33 37.43
C ASN A 274 8.32 -12.23 38.42
N PRO A 275 9.53 -11.88 38.87
CA PRO A 275 10.30 -12.70 39.83
C PRO A 275 9.52 -13.01 41.11
N ASP A 276 8.51 -12.20 41.43
CA ASP A 276 7.81 -12.22 42.71
C ASP A 276 6.31 -12.60 42.65
N ASN A 277 5.72 -12.98 41.50
CA ASN A 277 4.35 -13.53 41.47
C ASN A 277 3.92 -14.21 40.16
N GLU A 278 3.10 -15.26 40.25
CA GLU A 278 2.50 -16.02 39.14
C GLU A 278 1.50 -15.19 38.31
N GLY A 279 2.01 -14.35 37.40
CA GLY A 279 1.23 -13.61 36.40
C GLY A 279 2.11 -12.98 35.31
N PRO A 280 1.53 -12.49 34.19
CA PRO A 280 2.28 -11.72 33.20
C PRO A 280 2.93 -10.51 33.88
N ALA A 281 4.15 -10.14 33.48
CA ALA A 281 4.81 -8.95 34.02
C ALA A 281 3.86 -7.75 33.88
N ASN A 282 3.47 -7.18 35.01
CA ASN A 282 2.66 -5.96 35.06
C ASN A 282 3.61 -4.81 35.43
N PRO A 283 4.11 -4.01 34.47
CA PRO A 283 5.05 -2.94 34.73
C PRO A 283 4.40 -1.71 35.38
N SER A 284 3.09 -1.72 35.65
CA SER A 284 2.40 -0.62 36.34
C SER A 284 2.80 -0.43 37.82
N SER A 285 3.89 -1.08 38.30
CA SER A 285 4.45 -0.78 39.61
C SER A 285 5.07 0.61 39.62
N THR A 286 4.27 1.55 40.13
CA THR A 286 4.47 2.99 40.41
C THR A 286 5.77 3.46 41.09
N THR A 287 6.94 2.87 40.80
CA THR A 287 8.22 3.27 41.42
C THR A 287 9.40 3.34 40.44
N GLN A 288 9.20 4.02 39.30
CA GLN A 288 10.31 4.63 38.56
C GLN A 288 9.78 5.84 37.78
N ASP A 289 10.31 7.03 38.11
CA ASP A 289 10.00 8.29 37.46
C ASP A 289 10.24 8.21 35.94
N ASP A 290 9.29 8.68 35.13
CA ASP A 290 9.38 9.08 33.70
C ASP A 290 10.16 8.17 32.71
N TYR A 291 10.38 6.89 33.01
CA TYR A 291 11.02 5.95 32.09
C TYR A 291 9.98 5.21 31.24
N GLU A 292 9.81 5.60 29.98
CA GLU A 292 9.06 4.80 28.99
C GLU A 292 9.89 3.56 28.63
N TRP A 293 9.40 2.39 29.04
CA TRP A 293 10.07 1.10 28.79
C TRP A 293 10.18 0.83 27.29
N GLN A 294 11.36 0.47 26.81
CA GLN A 294 11.65 0.12 25.42
C GLN A 294 11.36 -1.36 25.15
N ALA A 295 11.28 -1.76 23.88
CA ALA A 295 11.02 -3.17 23.49
C ALA A 295 11.98 -4.16 24.18
N VAL A 296 13.26 -3.79 24.27
CA VAL A 296 14.30 -4.60 24.92
C VAL A 296 14.06 -4.83 26.41
N ASP A 297 13.38 -3.91 27.10
CA ASP A 297 13.04 -4.05 28.52
C ASP A 297 11.96 -5.11 28.74
N TYR A 298 11.13 -5.38 27.72
CA TYR A 298 10.17 -6.50 27.68
C TYR A 298 10.79 -7.79 27.15
N GLY A 299 12.07 -7.79 26.77
CA GLY A 299 12.71 -8.91 26.07
C GLY A 299 12.24 -9.10 24.64
N LEU A 300 11.58 -8.09 24.06
CA LEU A 300 11.14 -8.10 22.66
C LEU A 300 12.30 -7.64 21.75
N PRO A 301 12.42 -8.22 20.55
CA PRO A 301 13.36 -7.72 19.56
C PRO A 301 12.96 -6.31 19.09
N THR A 302 13.93 -5.45 18.86
CA THR A 302 13.70 -4.09 18.34
C THR A 302 13.23 -4.09 16.88
N ARG A 303 13.69 -5.07 16.10
CA ARG A 303 13.34 -5.25 14.68
C ARG A 303 12.12 -6.16 14.52
N VAL A 304 11.45 -6.02 13.39
CA VAL A 304 10.38 -6.94 12.97
C VAL A 304 10.89 -8.38 12.97
N LEU A 305 10.17 -9.27 13.65
CA LEU A 305 10.51 -10.69 13.65
C LEU A 305 10.35 -11.29 12.25
N THR A 306 11.43 -11.86 11.74
CA THR A 306 11.44 -12.52 10.43
C THR A 306 11.28 -14.02 10.63
N PRO A 307 10.37 -14.70 9.92
CA PRO A 307 10.18 -16.13 10.06
C PRO A 307 11.38 -16.92 9.53
N ASP A 308 11.67 -18.08 10.13
CA ASP A 308 12.69 -19.01 9.65
C ASP A 308 12.32 -19.61 8.29
N HIS A 309 11.02 -19.77 8.09
CA HIS A 309 10.41 -20.29 6.87
C HIS A 309 9.23 -19.40 6.49
N GLU A 310 9.45 -18.43 5.61
CA GLU A 310 8.34 -17.67 5.03
C GLU A 310 7.44 -18.61 4.23
N ARG A 311 6.23 -18.82 4.75
CA ARG A 311 5.26 -19.77 4.17
C ARG A 311 4.46 -19.18 3.04
N TRP A 312 4.35 -17.85 3.00
CA TRP A 312 3.79 -17.17 1.86
C TRP A 312 4.68 -17.42 0.63
N LYS A 313 4.27 -18.43 -0.14
CA LYS A 313 4.79 -18.68 -1.47
C LYS A 313 3.67 -18.42 -2.45
N PRO A 314 4.00 -17.86 -3.60
CA PRO A 314 3.01 -17.75 -4.64
C PRO A 314 2.49 -19.14 -5.02
N ILE A 315 1.17 -19.33 -4.94
CA ILE A 315 0.51 -20.61 -5.25
C ILE A 315 0.28 -20.82 -6.76
N LEU A 316 0.44 -19.76 -7.55
CA LEU A 316 0.30 -19.77 -9.01
C LEU A 316 1.12 -18.66 -9.63
N SER A 317 1.27 -18.67 -10.94
CA SER A 317 1.75 -17.54 -11.73
C SER A 317 0.73 -17.13 -12.79
N ILE A 318 0.69 -15.82 -13.05
CA ILE A 318 -0.01 -15.25 -14.21
C ILE A 318 1.06 -14.64 -15.10
N SER A 319 1.46 -15.34 -16.17
CA SER A 319 2.58 -14.90 -17.02
C SER A 319 2.17 -13.82 -18.04
N ARG A 320 0.88 -13.78 -18.38
CA ARG A 320 0.32 -12.89 -19.41
C ARG A 320 -1.15 -12.60 -19.16
N THR A 321 -1.56 -11.36 -19.41
CA THR A 321 -2.96 -10.94 -19.45
C THR A 321 -3.23 -10.12 -20.71
N ASP A 322 -4.20 -10.54 -21.50
CA ASP A 322 -4.76 -9.72 -22.59
C ASP A 322 -6.07 -9.09 -22.10
N VAL A 323 -6.25 -7.81 -22.39
CA VAL A 323 -7.40 -6.99 -22.00
C VAL A 323 -8.02 -6.41 -23.27
N ASP A 324 -9.34 -6.51 -23.41
CA ASP A 324 -10.12 -5.80 -24.41
C ASP A 324 -11.20 -4.98 -23.69
N ILE A 325 -11.12 -3.65 -23.76
CA ILE A 325 -12.01 -2.75 -23.04
C ILE A 325 -12.64 -1.72 -23.99
N ALA A 326 -13.96 -1.63 -23.95
CA ALA A 326 -14.74 -0.60 -24.59
C ALA A 326 -15.17 0.47 -23.60
N ILE A 327 -14.87 1.74 -23.89
CA ILE A 327 -15.16 2.87 -23.01
C ILE A 327 -16.01 3.90 -23.75
N LYS A 328 -17.20 4.20 -23.25
CA LYS A 328 -18.11 5.19 -23.83
C LYS A 328 -17.76 6.62 -23.38
N ASN A 329 -18.33 7.61 -24.07
CA ASN A 329 -18.20 9.04 -23.74
C ASN A 329 -18.65 9.46 -22.33
N ASN A 330 -19.47 8.66 -21.65
CA ASN A 330 -19.91 8.91 -20.28
C ASN A 330 -19.05 8.19 -19.22
N GLY A 331 -18.05 7.42 -19.67
CA GLY A 331 -17.15 6.62 -18.85
C GLY A 331 -17.67 5.22 -18.48
N GLU A 332 -18.87 4.85 -18.95
CA GLU A 332 -19.29 3.45 -18.91
C GLU A 332 -18.30 2.60 -19.69
N SER A 333 -17.91 1.48 -19.09
CA SER A 333 -16.91 0.58 -19.60
C SER A 333 -17.46 -0.84 -19.58
N VAL A 334 -17.16 -1.60 -20.64
CA VAL A 334 -17.35 -3.05 -20.71
C VAL A 334 -16.00 -3.63 -21.09
N ALA A 335 -15.56 -4.67 -20.39
CA ALA A 335 -14.24 -5.24 -20.58
C ALA A 335 -14.28 -6.77 -20.51
N SER A 336 -13.39 -7.38 -21.27
CA SER A 336 -13.04 -8.79 -21.20
C SER A 336 -11.55 -8.92 -20.95
N THR A 337 -11.16 -9.90 -20.14
CA THR A 337 -9.76 -10.25 -19.90
C THR A 337 -9.54 -11.73 -20.14
N ALA A 338 -8.36 -12.08 -20.62
CA ALA A 338 -7.89 -13.45 -20.75
C ALA A 338 -6.50 -13.53 -20.11
N SER A 339 -6.33 -14.39 -19.11
CA SER A 339 -5.07 -14.54 -18.38
C SER A 339 -4.56 -15.96 -18.44
N VAL A 340 -3.26 -16.12 -18.73
CA VAL A 340 -2.57 -17.40 -18.65
C VAL A 340 -2.25 -17.69 -17.19
N VAL A 341 -2.84 -18.75 -16.64
CA VAL A 341 -2.65 -19.17 -15.25
C VAL A 341 -1.93 -20.51 -15.21
N VAL A 342 -0.89 -20.58 -14.39
CA VAL A 342 -0.15 -21.82 -14.08
C VAL A 342 -0.07 -21.96 -12.56
N PRO A 343 -0.83 -22.87 -11.95
CA PRO A 343 -0.74 -23.12 -10.52
C PRO A 343 0.53 -23.93 -10.21
N PHE A 344 1.20 -23.61 -9.10
CA PHE A 344 2.35 -24.37 -8.58
C PHE A 344 1.93 -25.45 -7.58
N GLU A 345 0.68 -25.37 -7.11
CA GLU A 345 0.07 -26.31 -6.20
C GLU A 345 -1.35 -26.64 -6.68
N PRO A 346 -1.95 -27.77 -6.27
CA PRO A 346 -3.32 -28.09 -6.64
C PRO A 346 -4.32 -26.97 -6.30
N LEU A 347 -5.07 -26.49 -7.29
CA LEU A 347 -5.94 -25.31 -7.17
C LEU A 347 -7.41 -25.69 -7.36
N ALA A 348 -8.28 -25.31 -6.42
CA ALA A 348 -9.72 -25.48 -6.55
C ALA A 348 -10.52 -24.18 -6.38
N VAL A 349 -9.91 -23.14 -5.80
CA VAL A 349 -10.46 -21.78 -5.72
C VAL A 349 -9.37 -20.77 -6.06
N LEU A 350 -9.74 -19.70 -6.77
CA LEU A 350 -8.87 -18.59 -7.10
C LEU A 350 -9.48 -17.27 -6.67
N ARG A 351 -8.77 -16.48 -5.86
CA ARG A 351 -9.18 -15.13 -5.46
C ARG A 351 -8.40 -14.07 -6.20
N LEU A 352 -9.10 -13.07 -6.74
CA LEU A 352 -8.53 -11.94 -7.48
C LEU A 352 -9.05 -10.63 -6.91
N ARG A 353 -8.20 -9.61 -6.80
CA ARG A 353 -8.62 -8.23 -6.55
C ARG A 353 -9.19 -7.63 -7.83
N ILE A 354 -10.29 -6.89 -7.69
CA ILE A 354 -10.93 -6.16 -8.79
C ILE A 354 -11.48 -4.83 -8.26
N SER A 355 -11.58 -3.83 -9.13
CA SER A 355 -12.11 -2.53 -8.76
C SER A 355 -13.53 -2.64 -8.21
N PRO A 356 -13.87 -1.93 -7.12
CA PRO A 356 -15.24 -1.91 -6.58
C PRO A 356 -16.24 -1.22 -7.52
N PHE A 357 -15.76 -0.58 -8.60
CA PHE A 357 -16.59 0.01 -9.65
C PHE A 357 -16.86 -0.95 -10.83
N ALA A 358 -16.38 -2.19 -10.75
CA ALA A 358 -16.52 -3.21 -11.78
C ALA A 358 -17.40 -4.37 -11.27
N GLN A 359 -18.53 -4.57 -11.94
CA GLN A 359 -19.37 -5.74 -11.80
C GLN A 359 -18.85 -6.85 -12.69
N VAL A 360 -18.44 -7.97 -12.10
CA VAL A 360 -18.17 -9.21 -12.84
C VAL A 360 -19.48 -9.79 -13.32
N THR A 361 -19.57 -10.07 -14.62
CA THR A 361 -20.79 -10.58 -15.26
C THR A 361 -20.66 -12.02 -15.72
N ASP A 362 -19.45 -12.46 -16.05
CA ASP A 362 -19.19 -13.84 -16.47
C ASP A 362 -17.72 -14.21 -16.20
N VAL A 363 -17.49 -15.47 -15.84
CA VAL A 363 -16.16 -16.04 -15.62
C VAL A 363 -16.11 -17.39 -16.31
N ARG A 364 -15.11 -17.59 -17.17
CA ARG A 364 -14.93 -18.83 -17.93
C ARG A 364 -13.49 -19.29 -17.89
N TRP A 365 -13.26 -20.54 -18.24
CA TRP A 365 -11.90 -21.09 -18.36
C TRP A 365 -11.79 -22.10 -19.49
N ARG A 366 -10.57 -22.30 -19.98
CA ARG A 366 -10.27 -23.36 -20.96
C ARG A 366 -8.81 -23.79 -20.87
N ALA A 367 -8.56 -25.03 -21.29
CA ALA A 367 -7.19 -25.53 -21.39
C ALA A 367 -6.36 -24.70 -22.38
N GLN A 368 -5.08 -24.51 -22.06
CA GLN A 368 -4.13 -23.86 -22.97
C GLN A 368 -3.10 -24.88 -23.48
N PRO A 369 -3.01 -25.13 -24.80
CA PRO A 369 -1.96 -25.96 -25.35
C PRO A 369 -0.57 -25.37 -25.08
N THR A 370 0.41 -26.23 -24.76
CA THR A 370 1.79 -25.87 -24.42
C THR A 370 2.53 -25.14 -25.53
N GLU A 371 2.12 -25.30 -26.79
CA GLU A 371 2.75 -24.72 -27.98
C GLU A 371 2.49 -23.21 -28.16
N ASN A 372 1.57 -22.62 -27.39
CA ASN A 372 1.30 -21.18 -27.47
C ASN A 372 2.32 -20.36 -26.65
N SER A 373 3.11 -19.55 -27.37
CA SER A 373 4.08 -18.59 -26.84
C SER A 373 3.41 -17.52 -25.98
N ASP A 374 4.05 -17.16 -24.86
CA ASP A 374 3.73 -15.96 -24.07
C ASP A 374 4.22 -14.65 -24.74
N ASP A 375 4.62 -14.69 -26.01
CA ASP A 375 4.92 -13.50 -26.80
C ASP A 375 3.64 -12.80 -27.27
N VAL A 376 3.36 -11.65 -26.65
CA VAL A 376 2.18 -10.82 -26.94
C VAL A 376 2.21 -10.26 -28.36
N ARG A 377 3.39 -10.21 -28.99
CA ARG A 377 3.57 -9.67 -30.35
C ARG A 377 3.06 -10.59 -31.45
N GLN A 378 2.90 -11.89 -31.18
CA GLN A 378 2.62 -12.90 -32.21
C GLN A 378 1.20 -13.47 -32.13
N VAL A 379 0.66 -13.60 -30.92
CA VAL A 379 -0.57 -14.34 -30.64
C VAL A 379 -1.42 -13.51 -29.69
N THR A 380 -2.74 -13.43 -29.89
CA THR A 380 -3.72 -12.93 -28.91
C THR A 380 -4.29 -14.08 -28.10
N LEU A 381 -4.60 -13.86 -26.82
CA LEU A 381 -5.24 -14.90 -26.00
C LEU A 381 -6.71 -15.11 -26.37
N PHE A 382 -7.39 -14.07 -26.86
CA PHE A 382 -8.77 -14.19 -27.33
C PHE A 382 -8.84 -15.05 -28.61
N PRO A 383 -9.80 -15.97 -28.75
CA PRO A 383 -9.91 -16.79 -29.94
C PRO A 383 -10.24 -15.94 -31.18
N PRO A 384 -9.86 -16.39 -32.39
CA PRO A 384 -10.37 -15.79 -33.62
C PRO A 384 -11.89 -15.88 -33.67
N SER A 385 -12.58 -14.81 -34.07
CA SER A 385 -14.04 -14.84 -34.21
C SER A 385 -14.45 -15.86 -35.29
N ALA A 386 -15.33 -16.80 -34.95
CA ALA A 386 -15.82 -17.82 -35.89
C ALA A 386 -16.99 -17.33 -36.76
N ASP A 387 -17.65 -16.24 -36.35
CA ASP A 387 -18.75 -15.54 -37.05
C ASP A 387 -18.48 -14.03 -37.07
N SER A 388 -19.16 -13.27 -37.94
CA SER A 388 -19.00 -11.83 -38.24
C SER A 388 -18.25 -11.01 -37.18
N ASP A 389 -17.19 -10.29 -37.57
CA ASP A 389 -16.41 -9.43 -36.67
C ASP A 389 -17.33 -8.68 -35.70
N PRO A 390 -17.13 -8.82 -34.37
CA PRO A 390 -17.95 -8.13 -33.40
C PRO A 390 -17.95 -6.63 -33.71
N ALA A 391 -19.06 -5.95 -33.41
CA ALA A 391 -19.12 -4.50 -33.59
C ALA A 391 -17.90 -3.85 -32.93
N ALA A 392 -17.30 -2.86 -33.62
CA ALA A 392 -16.00 -2.31 -33.21
C ALA A 392 -15.98 -1.76 -31.78
N ASP A 393 -17.15 -1.40 -31.21
CA ASP A 393 -17.37 -0.90 -29.86
C ASP A 393 -17.68 -1.98 -28.81
N VAL A 394 -17.59 -3.27 -29.16
CA VAL A 394 -17.87 -4.40 -28.28
C VAL A 394 -16.60 -5.22 -28.04
N PRO A 395 -16.21 -5.48 -26.78
CA PRO A 395 -15.10 -6.37 -26.46
C PRO A 395 -15.33 -7.80 -26.96
N VAL A 396 -14.25 -8.56 -27.15
CA VAL A 396 -14.35 -9.98 -27.53
C VAL A 396 -15.12 -10.79 -26.46
N SER A 397 -16.00 -11.68 -26.93
CA SER A 397 -16.78 -12.59 -26.09
C SER A 397 -15.92 -13.71 -25.49
N LEU A 398 -16.32 -14.20 -24.31
CA LEU A 398 -15.64 -15.32 -23.66
C LEU A 398 -15.96 -16.64 -24.39
N SER A 399 -15.02 -17.57 -24.35
CA SER A 399 -15.05 -18.81 -25.15
C SER A 399 -14.89 -20.10 -24.36
N GLY A 400 -14.42 -20.00 -23.11
CA GLY A 400 -14.27 -21.15 -22.23
C GLY A 400 -15.58 -21.71 -21.69
N ASP A 401 -15.45 -22.71 -20.81
CA ASP A 401 -16.54 -23.25 -20.01
C ASP A 401 -16.85 -22.33 -18.83
N PRO A 402 -18.12 -22.13 -18.44
CA PRO A 402 -18.49 -21.22 -17.38
C PRO A 402 -18.08 -21.73 -15.99
N LEU A 403 -17.70 -20.81 -15.10
CA LEU A 403 -17.32 -21.05 -13.72
C LEU A 403 -18.25 -20.34 -12.75
N HIS A 404 -18.44 -20.93 -11.56
CA HIS A 404 -19.07 -20.25 -10.45
C HIS A 404 -18.14 -19.17 -9.89
N PHE A 405 -18.71 -18.07 -9.41
CA PHE A 405 -17.94 -17.01 -8.77
C PHE A 405 -18.76 -16.23 -7.73
N VAL A 406 -18.08 -15.62 -6.77
CA VAL A 406 -18.64 -14.73 -5.76
C VAL A 406 -17.99 -13.35 -5.91
N GLN A 407 -18.85 -12.33 -6.04
CA GLN A 407 -18.54 -10.92 -5.88
C GLN A 407 -19.81 -10.26 -5.35
N GLU A 408 -19.81 -9.87 -4.08
CA GLU A 408 -20.99 -9.27 -3.47
C GLU A 408 -21.19 -7.79 -3.87
N THR A 409 -22.41 -7.30 -3.74
CA THR A 409 -22.75 -5.88 -3.85
C THR A 409 -22.88 -5.27 -2.47
N HIS A 410 -22.56 -3.99 -2.33
CA HIS A 410 -22.78 -3.23 -1.09
C HIS A 410 -23.44 -1.88 -1.37
N LYS A 411 -24.33 -1.49 -0.46
CA LYS A 411 -25.22 -0.33 -0.61
C LYS A 411 -24.75 0.85 0.23
N ARG A 412 -23.77 1.58 -0.27
CA ARG A 412 -23.25 2.71 0.47
C ARG A 412 -24.15 3.94 0.33
N ARG A 413 -24.52 4.54 1.48
CA ARG A 413 -25.40 5.71 1.52
C ARG A 413 -24.81 6.85 0.66
N MET A 414 -25.57 7.30 -0.34
CA MET A 414 -25.21 8.41 -1.24
C MET A 414 -24.04 8.14 -2.22
N GLN A 415 -23.69 6.88 -2.49
CA GLN A 415 -22.70 6.50 -3.51
C GLN A 415 -23.32 5.66 -4.63
N ASP A 416 -22.60 5.48 -5.74
CA ASP A 416 -22.94 4.48 -6.78
C ASP A 416 -22.92 3.08 -6.13
N ASP A 417 -23.70 2.12 -6.63
CA ASP A 417 -23.59 0.72 -6.19
C ASP A 417 -22.14 0.24 -6.36
N LEU A 418 -21.52 -0.19 -5.26
CA LEU A 418 -20.16 -0.71 -5.23
C LEU A 418 -20.19 -2.24 -5.13
N TYR A 419 -19.10 -2.86 -5.58
CA TYR A 419 -18.91 -4.32 -5.55
C TYR A 419 -17.70 -4.71 -4.72
N GLU A 420 -17.74 -5.92 -4.17
CA GLU A 420 -16.68 -6.49 -3.36
C GLU A 420 -15.36 -6.34 -4.12
N PRO A 421 -14.29 -5.82 -3.47
CA PRO A 421 -13.00 -5.63 -4.12
C PRO A 421 -12.24 -6.96 -4.34
N TRP A 422 -12.96 -8.08 -4.19
CA TRP A 422 -12.53 -9.44 -4.42
C TRP A 422 -13.50 -10.15 -5.34
N LEU A 423 -12.93 -10.99 -6.22
CA LEU A 423 -13.60 -11.98 -7.03
C LEU A 423 -13.08 -13.35 -6.60
N THR A 424 -13.96 -14.19 -6.05
CA THR A 424 -13.64 -15.58 -5.71
C THR A 424 -14.19 -16.51 -6.79
N VAL A 425 -13.33 -17.25 -7.48
CA VAL A 425 -13.66 -18.14 -8.60
C VAL A 425 -13.54 -19.59 -8.16
N PHE A 426 -14.54 -20.41 -8.47
CA PHE A 426 -14.64 -21.80 -8.02
C PHE A 426 -14.51 -22.76 -9.22
N PHE A 427 -13.53 -23.66 -9.16
CA PHE A 427 -13.30 -24.64 -10.22
C PHE A 427 -14.14 -25.90 -10.01
N PRO A 428 -14.65 -26.53 -11.09
CA PRO A 428 -15.48 -27.74 -11.01
C PRO A 428 -14.68 -29.01 -10.66
N ARG A 429 -13.35 -28.90 -10.63
CA ARG A 429 -12.41 -29.92 -10.20
C ARG A 429 -11.13 -29.27 -9.71
N ILE A 430 -10.29 -30.06 -9.05
CA ILE A 430 -8.92 -29.65 -8.78
C ILE A 430 -8.16 -29.50 -10.10
N VAL A 431 -7.59 -28.32 -10.31
CA VAL A 431 -6.58 -28.03 -11.33
C VAL A 431 -5.23 -28.49 -10.79
N LYS A 432 -4.52 -29.32 -11.55
CA LYS A 432 -3.25 -29.90 -11.08
C LYS A 432 -2.14 -28.85 -11.09
N SER A 433 -1.11 -29.05 -10.26
CA SER A 433 0.15 -28.33 -10.40
C SER A 433 0.64 -28.38 -11.85
N ASP A 434 1.14 -27.25 -12.33
CA ASP A 434 1.69 -27.03 -13.67
C ASP A 434 0.67 -27.18 -14.82
N GLU A 435 -0.61 -27.42 -14.50
CA GLU A 435 -1.67 -27.46 -15.49
C GLU A 435 -2.02 -26.04 -15.95
N ARG A 436 -1.59 -25.71 -17.16
CA ARG A 436 -1.79 -24.37 -17.76
C ARG A 436 -3.19 -24.22 -18.35
N PHE A 437 -3.85 -23.14 -17.97
CA PHE A 437 -5.18 -22.78 -18.48
C PHE A 437 -5.31 -21.27 -18.73
N ILE A 438 -6.33 -20.90 -19.50
CA ILE A 438 -6.72 -19.49 -19.69
C ILE A 438 -7.95 -19.23 -18.83
N LEU A 439 -7.87 -18.23 -17.95
CA LEU A 439 -8.98 -17.68 -17.22
C LEU A 439 -9.53 -16.45 -17.96
N GLU A 440 -10.82 -16.46 -18.25
CA GLU A 440 -11.52 -15.42 -18.98
C GLU A 440 -12.53 -14.73 -18.05
N ILE A 441 -12.51 -13.40 -17.95
CA ILE A 441 -13.39 -12.64 -17.06
C ILE A 441 -14.01 -11.49 -17.85
N ALA A 442 -15.33 -11.40 -17.84
CA ALA A 442 -16.10 -10.29 -18.39
C ALA A 442 -16.68 -9.45 -17.25
N TYR A 443 -16.54 -8.13 -17.36
CA TYR A 443 -17.02 -7.19 -16.37
C TYR A 443 -17.45 -5.87 -16.99
N LYS A 444 -18.34 -5.16 -16.30
CA LYS A 444 -18.84 -3.86 -16.72
C LYS A 444 -18.92 -2.92 -15.54
N GLY A 445 -18.91 -1.62 -15.82
CA GLY A 445 -19.06 -0.61 -14.77
C GLY A 445 -18.63 0.75 -15.24
N LYS A 446 -18.64 1.72 -14.33
CA LYS A 446 -18.18 3.08 -14.64
C LYS A 446 -16.75 3.25 -14.18
N LEU A 447 -15.82 2.59 -14.85
CA LEU A 447 -14.39 2.62 -14.51
C LEU A 447 -13.76 3.99 -14.77
N VAL A 448 -14.31 4.76 -15.72
CA VAL A 448 -13.83 6.10 -16.04
C VAL A 448 -14.83 7.15 -15.56
N ARG A 449 -14.34 8.15 -14.82
CA ARG A 449 -15.09 9.33 -14.42
C ARG A 449 -14.86 10.45 -15.42
N ARG A 450 -15.94 10.95 -16.03
CA ARG A 450 -15.90 12.18 -16.82
C ARG A 450 -16.17 13.40 -15.95
N LEU A 451 -15.26 14.37 -15.96
CA LEU A 451 -15.36 15.57 -15.13
C LEU A 451 -16.37 16.58 -15.70
N ARG A 452 -17.16 17.19 -14.81
CA ARG A 452 -18.10 18.26 -15.17
C ARG A 452 -17.31 19.57 -15.41
N GLY A 453 -17.57 20.26 -16.52
CA GLY A 453 -16.96 21.56 -16.84
C GLY A 453 -15.66 21.52 -17.65
N GLY A 454 -14.86 20.45 -17.58
CA GLY A 454 -13.53 20.38 -18.24
C GLY A 454 -13.41 19.42 -19.43
N ARG A 455 -14.42 18.59 -19.72
CA ARG A 455 -14.36 17.49 -20.73
C ARG A 455 -13.27 16.42 -20.50
N GLY A 456 -12.46 16.51 -19.44
CA GLY A 456 -11.44 15.51 -19.08
C GLY A 456 -12.01 14.22 -18.49
N TYR A 457 -11.18 13.17 -18.50
CA TYR A 457 -11.49 11.83 -17.99
C TYR A 457 -10.47 11.42 -16.92
N VAL A 458 -10.91 10.60 -15.97
CA VAL A 458 -10.09 10.05 -14.89
C VAL A 458 -10.43 8.57 -14.73
N LEU A 459 -9.44 7.69 -14.71
CA LEU A 459 -9.61 6.29 -14.32
C LEU A 459 -9.84 6.20 -12.81
N LYS A 460 -10.97 5.66 -12.35
CA LYS A 460 -11.36 5.67 -10.92
C LYS A 460 -10.50 4.74 -10.05
N ASP A 461 -9.88 3.73 -10.65
CA ASP A 461 -9.01 2.76 -9.99
C ASP A 461 -7.89 2.39 -10.95
N THR A 462 -6.70 2.93 -10.73
CA THR A 462 -5.57 2.74 -11.64
C THR A 462 -4.87 1.39 -11.45
N ILE A 463 -5.25 0.62 -10.42
CA ILE A 463 -4.59 -0.64 -10.06
C ILE A 463 -5.44 -1.85 -10.45
N ASN A 464 -6.70 -1.87 -9.98
CA ASN A 464 -7.58 -3.03 -10.02
C ASN A 464 -8.66 -2.93 -11.10
N TRP A 465 -8.54 -1.99 -12.04
CA TRP A 465 -9.41 -1.97 -13.23
C TRP A 465 -9.24 -3.20 -14.12
N ILE A 466 -8.12 -3.92 -13.98
CA ILE A 466 -7.89 -5.29 -14.46
C ILE A 466 -7.96 -6.24 -13.25
N PRO A 467 -8.75 -7.33 -13.29
CA PRO A 467 -8.71 -8.36 -12.25
C PRO A 467 -7.29 -8.90 -12.07
N ARG A 468 -6.78 -8.90 -10.85
CA ARG A 468 -5.40 -9.28 -10.55
C ARG A 468 -5.28 -10.18 -9.34
N HIS A 469 -4.34 -11.12 -9.39
CA HIS A 469 -3.96 -11.86 -8.21
C HIS A 469 -3.21 -10.94 -7.21
N PRO A 470 -3.32 -11.17 -5.88
CA PRO A 470 -2.58 -10.40 -4.87
C PRO A 470 -1.07 -10.45 -5.08
N ASP A 471 -0.52 -11.63 -5.41
CA ASP A 471 0.87 -11.75 -5.83
C ASP A 471 1.13 -10.94 -7.12
N THR A 472 2.08 -10.01 -7.00
CA THR A 472 2.37 -8.97 -7.98
C THR A 472 3.48 -9.34 -8.97
N ARG A 473 3.97 -10.58 -8.95
CA ARG A 473 5.06 -11.04 -9.84
C ARG A 473 4.79 -10.76 -11.32
N LYS A 474 5.89 -10.75 -12.08
CA LYS A 474 5.94 -10.17 -13.43
C LYS A 474 4.98 -10.84 -14.41
N LYS A 475 4.26 -10.01 -15.16
CA LYS A 475 3.41 -10.45 -16.26
C LYS A 475 3.53 -9.51 -17.46
N LYS A 476 3.19 -10.03 -18.64
CA LYS A 476 3.11 -9.27 -19.89
C LYS A 476 1.68 -8.85 -20.17
N PHE A 477 1.49 -7.77 -20.94
CA PHE A 477 0.16 -7.26 -21.26
C PHE A 477 -0.04 -7.02 -22.75
N GLY A 478 -1.19 -7.47 -23.26
CA GLY A 478 -1.80 -6.97 -24.48
C GLY A 478 -3.02 -6.13 -24.12
N LEU A 479 -3.04 -4.85 -24.45
CA LEU A 479 -4.12 -3.93 -24.08
C LEU A 479 -4.80 -3.41 -25.35
N THR A 480 -6.05 -3.82 -25.58
CA THR A 480 -6.89 -3.31 -26.65
C THR A 480 -7.92 -2.35 -26.07
N PHE A 481 -7.95 -1.12 -26.57
CA PHE A 481 -8.90 -0.09 -26.17
C PHE A 481 -9.82 0.26 -27.34
N ARG A 482 -11.14 0.20 -27.10
CA ARG A 482 -12.20 0.59 -28.05
C ARG A 482 -12.88 1.84 -27.51
N ILE A 483 -12.65 2.96 -28.17
CA ILE A 483 -13.05 4.28 -27.67
C ILE A 483 -13.69 5.13 -28.77
N PRO A 484 -14.51 6.14 -28.44
CA PRO A 484 -15.03 7.09 -29.41
C PRO A 484 -13.92 7.67 -30.29
N GLU A 485 -14.14 7.74 -31.61
CA GLU A 485 -13.13 8.12 -32.61
C GLU A 485 -12.37 9.44 -32.35
N HIS A 486 -12.97 10.34 -31.57
CA HIS A 486 -12.42 11.66 -31.28
C HIS A 486 -11.55 11.70 -30.00
N LEU A 487 -11.38 10.56 -29.32
CA LEU A 487 -10.53 10.38 -28.15
C LEU A 487 -9.26 9.59 -28.53
N ASP A 488 -8.31 9.55 -27.60
CA ASP A 488 -7.07 8.77 -27.71
C ASP A 488 -6.68 8.23 -26.32
N ILE A 489 -5.73 7.30 -26.29
CA ILE A 489 -5.19 6.65 -25.09
C ILE A 489 -3.71 6.98 -24.95
N ALA A 490 -3.30 7.39 -23.76
CA ALA A 490 -1.91 7.34 -23.32
C ALA A 490 -1.75 6.14 -22.36
N SER A 491 -0.95 5.14 -22.74
CA SER A 491 -0.66 3.98 -21.90
C SER A 491 0.83 3.64 -21.98
N GLY A 492 1.32 2.83 -21.02
CA GLY A 492 2.68 2.32 -21.06
C GLY A 492 2.84 1.19 -22.07
N GLY A 493 4.08 0.96 -22.51
CA GLY A 493 4.39 0.02 -23.58
C GLY A 493 4.32 0.66 -24.96
N ARG A 494 4.28 -0.18 -26.01
CA ARG A 494 4.34 0.26 -27.40
C ARG A 494 2.99 0.11 -28.09
N ARG A 495 2.46 1.19 -28.66
CA ARG A 495 1.30 1.14 -29.56
C ARG A 495 1.67 0.41 -30.86
N VAL A 496 0.88 -0.59 -31.23
CA VAL A 496 1.13 -1.44 -32.40
C VAL A 496 0.02 -1.37 -33.46
N GLU A 497 -1.16 -0.88 -33.08
CA GLU A 497 -2.35 -0.78 -33.91
C GLU A 497 -3.14 0.46 -33.49
N ASP A 498 -3.76 1.14 -34.46
CA ASP A 498 -4.53 2.36 -34.27
C ASP A 498 -5.43 2.59 -35.50
N ASP A 499 -6.65 2.04 -35.43
CA ASP A 499 -7.60 2.02 -36.53
C ASP A 499 -8.94 2.64 -36.11
N ILE A 500 -9.70 3.15 -37.08
CA ILE A 500 -11.03 3.71 -36.85
C ILE A 500 -12.05 2.93 -37.68
N GLU A 501 -13.00 2.31 -37.01
CA GLU A 501 -14.05 1.49 -37.59
C GLU A 501 -15.41 1.91 -37.05
N ASN A 502 -16.34 2.26 -37.94
CA ASN A 502 -17.72 2.59 -37.59
C ASN A 502 -17.86 3.63 -36.44
N GLY A 503 -16.99 4.65 -36.40
CA GLY A 503 -17.00 5.70 -35.37
C GLY A 503 -16.31 5.33 -34.04
N THR A 504 -15.68 4.16 -33.99
CA THR A 504 -14.90 3.68 -32.85
C THR A 504 -13.43 3.60 -33.25
N ARG A 505 -12.56 4.19 -32.44
CA ARG A 505 -11.11 4.02 -32.56
C ARG A 505 -10.68 2.82 -31.72
N VAL A 506 -9.99 1.89 -32.35
CA VAL A 506 -9.44 0.68 -31.74
C VAL A 506 -7.92 0.85 -31.71
N THR A 507 -7.35 0.85 -30.51
CA THR A 507 -5.89 0.95 -30.34
C THR A 507 -5.38 -0.26 -29.58
N ARG A 508 -4.26 -0.83 -30.03
CA ARG A 508 -3.60 -1.96 -29.35
C ARG A 508 -2.23 -1.55 -28.86
N TRP A 509 -1.97 -1.81 -27.59
CA TRP A 509 -0.71 -1.57 -26.90
C TRP A 509 -0.12 -2.89 -26.39
N ILE A 510 1.20 -3.02 -26.48
CA ILE A 510 1.92 -4.21 -26.05
C ILE A 510 2.99 -3.85 -25.02
N VAL A 511 2.95 -4.55 -23.89
CA VAL A 511 3.98 -4.57 -22.85
C VAL A 511 4.60 -5.96 -22.86
N ASN A 512 5.69 -6.14 -23.63
CA ASN A 512 6.31 -7.46 -23.80
C ASN A 512 7.42 -7.74 -22.79
N THR A 513 8.02 -6.70 -22.21
CA THR A 513 8.88 -6.84 -21.03
C THR A 513 7.98 -7.16 -19.84
N PRO A 514 8.20 -8.27 -19.12
CA PRO A 514 7.35 -8.60 -17.98
C PRO A 514 7.49 -7.53 -16.88
N VAL A 515 6.37 -6.96 -16.45
CA VAL A 515 6.30 -5.91 -15.41
C VAL A 515 5.48 -6.40 -14.22
N ARG A 516 5.77 -5.88 -13.02
CA ARG A 516 5.02 -6.24 -11.81
C ARG A 516 3.69 -5.49 -11.72
N SER A 517 2.76 -6.07 -10.96
CA SER A 517 1.44 -5.52 -10.64
C SER A 517 0.46 -5.38 -11.80
N THR A 518 0.49 -4.26 -12.53
CA THR A 518 -0.57 -3.80 -13.44
C THR A 518 -0.07 -2.65 -14.34
N MET A 519 -0.90 -2.23 -15.29
CA MET A 519 -0.69 -1.06 -16.14
C MET A 519 -1.85 -0.07 -15.97
N ALA A 520 -1.59 1.22 -16.14
CA ALA A 520 -2.63 2.25 -16.21
C ALA A 520 -2.73 2.86 -17.61
N PHE A 521 -3.73 3.72 -17.78
CA PHE A 521 -3.91 4.52 -18.96
C PHE A 521 -4.62 5.83 -18.64
N GLN A 522 -4.44 6.83 -19.50
CA GLN A 522 -5.19 8.08 -19.48
C GLN A 522 -5.98 8.23 -20.78
N LEU A 523 -7.29 8.50 -20.64
CA LEU A 523 -8.21 8.73 -21.75
C LEU A 523 -8.38 10.24 -21.96
N GLY A 524 -8.31 10.71 -23.20
CA GLY A 524 -8.47 12.15 -23.43
C GLY A 524 -8.40 12.57 -24.89
N ARG A 525 -8.28 13.88 -25.09
CA ARG A 525 -7.98 14.47 -26.40
C ARG A 525 -6.60 15.07 -26.31
N PHE A 526 -5.60 14.46 -26.94
CA PHE A 526 -4.21 14.87 -26.71
C PHE A 526 -3.60 15.68 -27.88
N ASN A 527 -2.70 16.58 -27.52
CA ASN A 527 -1.58 16.98 -28.37
C ASN A 527 -0.40 16.09 -27.98
N ILE A 528 0.21 15.43 -28.97
CA ILE A 528 1.28 14.47 -28.75
C ILE A 528 2.57 15.06 -29.27
N GLU A 529 3.56 15.18 -28.40
CA GLU A 529 4.94 15.55 -28.74
C GLU A 529 5.83 14.32 -28.58
N GLN A 530 6.65 14.04 -29.59
CA GLN A 530 7.61 12.95 -29.58
C GLN A 530 9.01 13.51 -29.56
N LEU A 531 9.80 13.10 -28.58
CA LEU A 531 11.18 13.52 -28.37
C LEU A 531 12.09 12.31 -28.51
N THR A 532 13.19 12.49 -29.23
CA THR A 532 14.24 11.49 -29.39
C THR A 532 15.57 12.20 -29.24
N GLU A 533 16.34 11.78 -28.25
CA GLU A 533 17.68 12.28 -27.99
C GLU A 533 18.65 11.11 -27.80
N ASP A 534 19.92 11.34 -28.08
CA ASP A 534 20.96 10.32 -27.92
C ASP A 534 21.06 9.87 -26.46
N ASN A 535 21.15 8.55 -26.25
CA ASN A 535 21.24 7.89 -24.94
C ASN A 535 20.01 8.05 -24.02
N LEU A 536 18.88 8.57 -24.53
CA LEU A 536 17.60 8.61 -23.81
C LEU A 536 16.57 7.66 -24.46
N PRO A 537 15.62 7.13 -23.67
CA PRO A 537 14.51 6.37 -24.25
C PRO A 537 13.64 7.29 -25.13
N PRO A 538 12.94 6.75 -26.14
CA PRO A 538 11.89 7.48 -26.84
C PRO A 538 10.87 8.02 -25.83
N LEU A 539 10.64 9.33 -25.86
CA LEU A 539 9.75 10.04 -24.94
C LEU A 539 8.55 10.58 -25.72
N SER A 540 7.34 10.30 -25.24
CA SER A 540 6.10 10.85 -25.80
C SER A 540 5.31 11.59 -24.72
N ILE A 541 5.00 12.87 -24.97
CA ILE A 541 4.26 13.72 -24.04
C ILE A 541 2.84 13.94 -24.59
N TYR A 542 1.85 13.52 -23.82
CA TYR A 542 0.42 13.59 -24.13
C TYR A 542 -0.26 14.66 -23.27
N SER A 543 -0.40 15.87 -23.81
CA SER A 543 -1.08 16.98 -23.14
C SER A 543 -2.55 17.10 -23.59
N ASP A 544 -3.49 17.28 -22.67
CA ASP A 544 -4.91 17.48 -22.97
C ASP A 544 -5.11 18.79 -23.77
N ARG A 545 -5.85 18.69 -24.87
CA ARG A 545 -6.25 19.82 -25.72
C ARG A 545 -7.19 20.78 -25.00
N ASN A 546 -7.87 20.32 -23.95
CA ASN A 546 -8.77 21.12 -23.14
C ASN A 546 -8.08 21.78 -21.94
N HIS A 547 -6.76 21.63 -21.79
CA HIS A 547 -6.02 22.26 -20.71
C HIS A 547 -6.28 23.78 -20.69
N PRO A 548 -6.85 24.33 -19.60
CA PRO A 548 -7.05 25.77 -19.48
C PRO A 548 -5.72 26.47 -19.17
N GLY A 549 -4.97 26.85 -20.20
CA GLY A 549 -3.85 27.79 -20.06
C GLY A 549 -2.43 27.21 -20.13
N PHE A 550 -2.03 26.75 -21.32
CA PHE A 550 -0.61 26.72 -21.66
C PHE A 550 -0.08 28.15 -21.78
N SER A 551 0.72 28.62 -20.82
CA SER A 551 1.58 29.78 -21.08
C SER A 551 2.66 29.39 -22.09
N PRO A 552 3.03 30.27 -23.04
CA PRO A 552 4.20 30.05 -23.90
C PRO A 552 5.45 29.71 -23.06
N GLY A 553 6.22 28.68 -23.41
CA GLY A 553 7.41 28.25 -22.67
C GLY A 553 7.20 27.12 -21.66
N SER A 554 5.95 26.82 -21.29
CA SER A 554 5.66 25.78 -20.27
C SER A 554 5.99 24.38 -20.77
N ARG A 555 5.69 24.10 -22.05
CA ARG A 555 5.97 22.79 -22.66
C ARG A 555 7.45 22.55 -22.79
N GLU A 556 8.18 23.58 -23.24
CA GLU A 556 9.62 23.53 -23.39
C GLU A 556 10.31 23.25 -22.05
N ARG A 557 9.84 23.87 -20.96
CA ARG A 557 10.34 23.59 -19.60
C ARG A 557 9.99 22.17 -19.14
N THR A 558 8.75 21.70 -19.33
CA THR A 558 8.37 20.31 -19.02
C THR A 558 9.29 19.33 -19.73
N SER A 559 9.50 19.50 -21.04
CA SER A 559 10.42 18.66 -21.82
C SER A 559 11.86 18.73 -21.28
N GLN A 560 12.36 19.93 -20.95
CA GLN A 560 13.71 20.12 -20.39
C GLN A 560 13.88 19.42 -19.03
N ASN A 561 12.91 19.53 -18.12
CA ASN A 561 12.96 18.88 -16.81
C ASN A 561 12.89 17.34 -16.91
N LEU A 562 12.03 16.82 -17.79
CA LEU A 562 11.95 15.38 -18.06
C LEU A 562 13.28 14.86 -18.62
N ILE A 563 13.89 15.57 -19.57
CA ILE A 563 15.19 15.22 -20.14
C ILE A 563 16.31 15.32 -19.09
N GLY A 564 16.33 16.40 -18.30
CA GLY A 564 17.34 16.64 -17.27
C GLY A 564 17.30 15.59 -16.16
N SER A 565 16.10 15.26 -15.68
CA SER A 565 15.90 14.21 -14.67
C SER A 565 16.30 12.84 -15.21
N LEU A 566 15.88 12.46 -16.43
CA LEU A 566 16.30 11.21 -17.08
C LEU A 566 17.83 11.10 -17.18
N ARG A 567 18.53 12.15 -17.60
CA ARG A 567 20.01 12.15 -17.68
C ARG A 567 20.64 11.95 -16.30
N THR A 568 20.15 12.67 -15.30
CA THR A 568 20.64 12.58 -13.91
C THR A 568 20.47 11.17 -13.36
N TYR A 569 19.31 10.55 -13.60
CA TYR A 569 19.01 9.22 -13.07
C TYR A 569 19.71 8.10 -13.85
N ILE A 570 19.95 8.26 -15.16
CA ILE A 570 20.79 7.33 -15.91
C ILE A 570 22.23 7.33 -15.37
N ASP A 571 22.72 8.50 -14.94
CA ASP A 571 24.04 8.64 -14.32
C ASP A 571 24.10 8.08 -12.88
N TYR A 572 23.04 8.20 -12.08
CA TYR A 572 23.04 7.71 -10.70
C TYR A 572 22.58 6.27 -10.53
N PHE A 573 21.60 5.82 -11.30
CA PHE A 573 20.89 4.54 -11.08
C PHE A 573 21.12 3.55 -12.22
N GLY A 574 21.75 3.97 -13.33
CA GLY A 574 22.04 3.12 -14.48
C GLY A 574 20.99 3.22 -15.60
N PRO A 575 21.12 2.39 -16.66
CA PRO A 575 20.33 2.54 -17.89
C PRO A 575 18.82 2.52 -17.66
N TYR A 576 18.08 3.30 -18.47
CA TYR A 576 16.62 3.35 -18.38
C TYR A 576 15.99 1.94 -18.54
N PRO A 577 15.04 1.55 -17.67
CA PRO A 577 14.62 0.15 -17.58
C PRO A 577 13.61 -0.33 -18.64
N PHE A 578 12.92 0.56 -19.35
CA PHE A 578 11.80 0.22 -20.25
C PHE A 578 12.05 0.62 -21.72
N GLU A 579 11.18 0.17 -22.64
CA GLU A 579 11.33 0.44 -24.10
C GLU A 579 11.13 1.93 -24.45
N SER A 580 10.25 2.63 -23.73
CA SER A 580 9.90 4.04 -23.94
C SER A 580 9.34 4.65 -22.66
N LEU A 581 9.20 5.98 -22.64
CA LEU A 581 8.49 6.70 -21.59
C LEU A 581 7.32 7.48 -22.20
N VAL A 582 6.11 7.26 -21.69
CA VAL A 582 4.93 8.07 -21.99
C VAL A 582 4.63 8.94 -20.79
N VAL A 583 4.47 10.24 -20.99
CA VAL A 583 4.11 11.20 -19.94
C VAL A 583 2.79 11.85 -20.32
N THR A 584 1.83 11.89 -19.40
CA THR A 584 0.52 12.49 -19.68
C THR A 584 -0.03 13.22 -18.45
N GLU A 585 -0.92 14.17 -18.69
CA GLU A 585 -1.59 14.88 -17.62
C GLU A 585 -2.87 14.17 -17.18
N THR A 586 -3.08 14.12 -15.87
CA THR A 586 -4.31 13.71 -15.22
C THR A 586 -4.97 14.92 -14.55
N PRO A 587 -6.29 15.07 -14.62
CA PRO A 587 -7.03 16.09 -13.88
C PRO A 587 -6.97 15.98 -12.34
N GLU A 588 -6.36 14.92 -11.81
CA GLU A 588 -6.14 14.72 -10.37
C GLU A 588 -5.05 15.67 -9.83
N THR A 589 -4.96 15.79 -8.50
CA THR A 589 -3.97 16.65 -7.82
C THR A 589 -2.63 15.98 -7.54
N ASP A 590 -2.53 14.69 -7.82
CA ASP A 590 -1.36 13.85 -7.50
C ASP A 590 -0.75 13.25 -8.77
N GLY A 591 0.40 12.60 -8.62
CA GLY A 591 1.14 11.93 -9.67
C GLY A 591 1.13 10.42 -9.47
N GLN A 592 1.28 9.68 -10.56
CA GLN A 592 1.42 8.22 -10.51
C GLN A 592 2.38 7.76 -11.60
N ALA A 593 3.33 6.90 -11.22
CA ALA A 593 4.25 6.26 -12.13
C ALA A 593 3.95 4.76 -12.26
N PHE A 594 3.84 4.32 -13.51
CA PHE A 594 3.75 2.93 -13.94
C PHE A 594 4.95 2.62 -14.86
N PRO A 595 5.27 1.34 -15.11
CA PRO A 595 6.32 0.95 -16.04
C PRO A 595 6.18 1.61 -17.42
N GLY A 596 7.05 2.56 -17.73
CA GLY A 596 7.04 3.32 -18.99
C GLY A 596 5.89 4.33 -19.16
N LEU A 597 5.15 4.64 -18.09
CA LEU A 597 4.05 5.62 -18.10
C LEU A 597 4.08 6.48 -16.83
N VAL A 598 4.02 7.80 -16.99
CA VAL A 598 3.91 8.75 -15.88
C VAL A 598 2.67 9.61 -16.08
N LEU A 599 1.79 9.59 -15.07
CA LEU A 599 0.60 10.43 -14.95
C LEU A 599 0.93 11.58 -14.02
N LEU A 600 0.80 12.82 -14.48
CA LEU A 600 1.12 14.01 -13.66
C LEU A 600 -0.12 14.86 -13.49
N THR A 601 -0.27 15.50 -12.34
CA THR A 601 -1.35 16.46 -12.13
C THR A 601 -1.41 17.54 -13.23
N PHE A 602 -2.61 17.97 -13.59
CA PHE A 602 -2.84 19.07 -14.53
C PHE A 602 -2.04 20.33 -14.14
N GLY A 603 -1.83 20.55 -12.82
CA GLY A 603 -1.06 21.67 -12.31
C GLY A 603 0.38 21.68 -12.79
N ALA A 604 0.99 20.50 -12.94
CA ALA A 604 2.35 20.35 -13.43
C ALA A 604 2.47 20.92 -14.85
N PHE A 605 1.49 20.65 -15.72
CA PHE A 605 1.48 21.17 -17.10
C PHE A 605 1.04 22.65 -17.23
N GLY A 606 0.57 23.27 -16.15
CA GLY A 606 -0.03 24.61 -16.10
C GLY A 606 0.87 25.69 -15.46
N PRO A 607 0.34 26.89 -15.12
CA PRO A 607 1.13 28.03 -14.64
C PRO A 607 1.67 27.92 -13.20
N LEU A 608 1.52 26.77 -12.54
CA LEU A 608 2.12 26.47 -11.23
C LEU A 608 3.63 26.20 -11.44
N HIS A 609 4.34 27.22 -11.92
CA HIS A 609 5.76 27.21 -12.27
C HIS A 609 6.62 27.65 -11.08
N SER A 610 6.51 26.96 -9.94
CA SER A 610 7.47 27.06 -8.83
C SER A 610 8.50 25.92 -8.96
N GLY A 611 9.65 26.03 -8.28
CA GLY A 611 10.60 24.91 -8.19
C GLY A 611 9.96 23.62 -7.64
N GLU A 612 8.81 23.72 -6.95
CA GLU A 612 8.02 22.57 -6.50
C GLU A 612 7.52 21.70 -7.67
N ALA A 613 7.17 22.29 -8.82
CA ALA A 613 6.76 21.52 -10.00
C ALA A 613 7.95 20.78 -10.65
N ASP A 614 9.12 21.43 -10.72
CA ASP A 614 10.39 20.86 -11.20
C ASP A 614 10.71 19.56 -10.42
N LEU A 615 10.56 19.63 -9.10
CA LEU A 615 10.76 18.52 -8.17
C LEU A 615 9.72 17.41 -8.33
N PHE A 616 8.46 17.77 -8.56
CA PHE A 616 7.37 16.80 -8.72
C PHE A 616 7.60 15.91 -9.94
N TRP A 617 7.95 16.50 -11.09
CA TRP A 617 8.29 15.71 -12.28
C TRP A 617 9.45 14.77 -12.02
N SER A 618 10.50 15.29 -11.38
CA SER A 618 11.71 14.52 -11.13
C SER A 618 11.43 13.34 -10.18
N HIS A 619 10.54 13.49 -9.20
CA HIS A 619 10.07 12.40 -8.33
C HIS A 619 9.35 11.32 -9.15
N GLU A 620 8.37 11.71 -9.97
CA GLU A 620 7.58 10.77 -10.76
C GLU A 620 8.40 10.05 -11.84
N VAL A 621 9.42 10.70 -12.41
CA VAL A 621 10.37 10.06 -13.33
C VAL A 621 11.31 9.11 -12.60
N ALA A 622 11.73 9.42 -11.36
CA ALA A 622 12.60 8.56 -10.58
C ALA A 622 11.96 7.19 -10.29
N HIS A 623 10.62 7.14 -10.20
CA HIS A 623 9.89 5.91 -10.02
C HIS A 623 10.02 4.89 -11.17
N GLN A 624 10.52 5.31 -12.34
CA GLN A 624 10.88 4.37 -13.39
C GLN A 624 11.98 3.40 -12.92
N TRP A 625 12.91 3.85 -12.07
CA TRP A 625 13.85 2.99 -11.36
C TRP A 625 13.25 2.46 -10.05
N TRP A 626 12.73 3.35 -9.19
CA TRP A 626 12.30 3.04 -7.83
C TRP A 626 10.77 2.85 -7.71
N GLY A 627 10.30 1.61 -7.80
CA GLY A 627 8.87 1.24 -7.71
C GLY A 627 8.29 0.66 -9.00
N ALA A 628 8.95 0.87 -10.14
CA ALA A 628 8.62 0.22 -11.41
C ALA A 628 9.66 -0.82 -11.84
N SER A 629 10.96 -0.49 -11.76
CA SER A 629 12.03 -1.45 -12.08
C SER A 629 12.48 -2.24 -10.86
N VAL A 630 12.86 -1.57 -9.79
CA VAL A 630 13.06 -2.15 -8.46
C VAL A 630 11.75 -1.97 -7.72
N ASP A 631 10.99 -3.05 -7.56
CA ASP A 631 9.75 -3.02 -6.76
C ASP A 631 10.10 -3.26 -5.28
N TRP A 632 9.17 -3.01 -4.38
CA TRP A 632 9.35 -3.35 -2.96
C TRP A 632 8.75 -4.72 -2.66
N GLU A 633 9.29 -5.41 -1.67
CA GLU A 633 8.89 -6.77 -1.34
C GLU A 633 7.58 -6.85 -0.55
N ASP A 634 7.46 -6.07 0.53
CA ASP A 634 6.24 -5.97 1.34
C ASP A 634 5.94 -4.50 1.72
N TYR A 635 4.76 -4.21 2.26
CA TYR A 635 4.36 -2.86 2.65
C TYR A 635 5.35 -2.17 3.59
N ARG A 636 6.09 -2.95 4.39
CA ARG A 636 7.17 -2.46 5.27
C ARG A 636 8.33 -1.83 4.49
N ASP A 637 8.51 -2.20 3.22
CA ASP A 637 9.59 -1.78 2.34
C ASP A 637 9.19 -0.66 1.36
N GLN A 638 7.96 -0.13 1.48
CA GLN A 638 7.44 0.92 0.59
C GLN A 638 8.34 2.17 0.51
N TRP A 639 9.09 2.45 1.57
CA TRP A 639 10.02 3.58 1.63
C TRP A 639 11.17 3.46 0.62
N ILE A 640 11.51 2.24 0.16
CA ILE A 640 12.49 2.01 -0.91
C ILE A 640 12.01 2.58 -2.25
N SER A 641 10.69 2.70 -2.45
CA SER A 641 10.14 3.36 -3.63
C SER A 641 10.00 4.86 -3.40
N GLU A 642 9.24 5.25 -2.39
CA GLU A 642 8.84 6.65 -2.18
C GLU A 642 9.99 7.52 -1.67
N GLY A 643 10.72 7.05 -0.65
CA GLY A 643 11.87 7.77 -0.10
C GLY A 643 13.02 7.89 -1.11
N PHE A 644 13.24 6.87 -1.93
CA PHE A 644 14.29 6.91 -2.97
C PHE A 644 13.94 7.86 -4.10
N ALA A 645 12.69 7.84 -4.58
CA ALA A 645 12.24 8.79 -5.60
C ALA A 645 12.19 10.23 -5.08
N HIS A 646 11.79 10.42 -3.83
CA HIS A 646 11.76 11.74 -3.18
C HIS A 646 13.18 12.28 -2.96
N TYR A 647 14.13 11.42 -2.61
CA TYR A 647 15.54 11.83 -2.56
C TYR A 647 16.14 12.09 -3.94
N ALA A 648 15.78 11.29 -4.95
CA ALA A 648 16.20 11.51 -6.33
C ALA A 648 15.79 12.90 -6.84
N ALA A 649 14.61 13.39 -6.45
CA ALA A 649 14.18 14.75 -6.75
C ALA A 649 15.10 15.81 -6.10
N ALA A 650 15.52 15.61 -4.86
CA ALA A 650 16.50 16.49 -4.21
C ALA A 650 17.87 16.44 -4.90
N LEU A 651 18.35 15.25 -5.27
CA LEU A 651 19.58 15.09 -6.06
C LEU A 651 19.47 15.81 -7.41
N TYR A 652 18.31 15.76 -8.06
CA TYR A 652 18.08 16.49 -9.31
C TYR A 652 18.15 18.00 -9.11
N ALA A 653 17.58 18.56 -8.03
CA ALA A 653 17.76 19.97 -7.70
C ALA A 653 19.23 20.33 -7.51
N LEU A 654 19.97 19.53 -6.73
CA LEU A 654 21.38 19.80 -6.43
C LEU A 654 22.29 19.70 -7.67
N ILE A 655 22.10 18.68 -8.50
CA ILE A 655 23.06 18.29 -9.54
C ILE A 655 22.54 18.62 -10.94
N GLY A 656 21.26 18.34 -11.21
CA GLY A 656 20.66 18.54 -12.53
C GLY A 656 20.25 19.99 -12.79
N LEU A 657 19.76 20.69 -11.76
CA LEU A 657 19.42 22.11 -11.81
C LEU A 657 20.55 23.01 -11.29
N GLU A 658 21.56 22.42 -10.61
CA GLU A 658 22.65 23.16 -9.95
C GLU A 658 22.13 24.19 -8.92
N ASP A 659 21.01 23.91 -8.27
CA ASP A 659 20.36 24.79 -7.28
C ASP A 659 20.52 24.25 -5.85
N GLU A 660 21.66 24.58 -5.23
CA GLU A 660 21.96 24.21 -3.84
C GLU A 660 20.98 24.85 -2.84
N ASN A 661 20.40 26.02 -3.14
CA ASN A 661 19.45 26.65 -2.24
C ASN A 661 18.16 25.85 -2.18
N GLN A 662 17.63 25.46 -3.34
CA GLN A 662 16.44 24.62 -3.41
C GLN A 662 16.67 23.27 -2.71
N PHE A 663 17.84 22.65 -2.91
CA PHE A 663 18.20 21.42 -2.21
C PHE A 663 18.19 21.59 -0.68
N ASN A 664 18.82 22.63 -0.15
CA ASN A 664 18.85 22.88 1.29
C ASN A 664 17.46 23.21 1.85
N GLU A 665 16.64 23.98 1.12
CA GLU A 665 15.26 24.29 1.51
C GLU A 665 14.37 23.05 1.60
N MET A 666 14.58 22.05 0.73
CA MET A 666 13.88 20.76 0.79
C MET A 666 14.28 19.97 2.04
N LEU A 667 15.58 19.88 2.32
CA LEU A 667 16.07 19.20 3.52
C LEU A 667 15.53 19.88 4.79
N ASP A 668 15.56 21.21 4.85
CA ASP A 668 14.98 21.96 5.97
C ASP A 668 13.49 21.67 6.15
N ALA A 669 12.72 21.62 5.05
CA ALA A 669 11.31 21.28 5.09
C ALA A 669 11.07 19.89 5.69
N TRP A 670 11.75 18.86 5.17
CA TRP A 670 11.61 17.49 5.66
C TRP A 670 12.05 17.36 7.11
N ARG A 671 13.16 18.01 7.48
CA ARG A 671 13.66 18.02 8.86
C ARG A 671 12.59 18.58 9.80
N HIS A 672 11.97 19.70 9.44
CA HIS A 672 10.95 20.32 10.26
C HIS A 672 9.66 19.50 10.36
N ASP A 673 9.22 18.88 9.26
CA ASP A 673 8.02 18.03 9.23
C ASP A 673 8.23 16.74 10.05
N VAL A 674 9.40 16.10 9.92
CA VAL A 674 9.76 14.92 10.70
C VAL A 674 9.92 15.24 12.19
N LEU A 675 10.51 16.39 12.55
CA LEU A 675 10.68 16.79 13.95
C LEU A 675 9.42 17.38 14.60
N GLY A 676 8.41 17.78 13.82
CA GLY A 676 7.25 18.51 14.31
C GLY A 676 7.57 19.92 14.85
N GLU A 677 8.68 20.53 14.41
CA GLU A 677 9.19 21.82 14.93
C GLU A 677 8.40 23.05 14.40
N VAL A 678 7.57 22.88 13.36
CA VAL A 678 6.73 23.92 12.75
C VAL A 678 5.35 23.35 12.41
N ASN A 679 4.43 24.18 11.87
CA ASN A 679 3.22 23.62 11.27
C ASN A 679 3.63 22.66 10.15
N VAL A 680 3.39 21.36 10.35
CA VAL A 680 3.65 20.30 9.38
C VAL A 680 3.11 20.69 8.00
N GLY A 681 3.85 20.36 6.95
CA GLY A 681 3.53 20.64 5.54
C GLY A 681 3.49 22.13 5.16
N GLN A 682 4.22 22.98 5.90
CA GLN A 682 4.51 24.36 5.49
C GLN A 682 5.88 24.56 4.82
N GLY A 683 6.74 23.54 4.83
CA GLY A 683 8.01 23.54 4.11
C GLY A 683 7.84 23.65 2.58
N ILE A 684 8.90 24.00 1.86
CA ILE A 684 8.94 24.14 0.39
C ILE A 684 8.92 22.75 -0.31
N GLY A 685 8.89 21.65 0.45
CA GLY A 685 8.57 20.33 -0.09
C GLY A 685 7.21 20.33 -0.78
N LEU A 686 7.11 19.64 -1.92
CA LEU A 686 5.93 19.40 -2.76
C LEU A 686 4.59 19.75 -2.09
N LYS A 687 4.25 21.04 -2.10
CA LYS A 687 3.18 21.57 -1.25
C LYS A 687 1.82 21.03 -1.70
N ARG A 688 1.18 20.31 -0.77
CA ARG A 688 -0.25 19.98 -0.75
C ARG A 688 -0.70 19.13 -1.94
N TYR A 689 -0.37 17.84 -1.90
CA TYR A 689 -0.99 16.74 -2.67
C TYR A 689 -2.51 16.66 -2.46
N GLY A 690 -3.25 17.72 -2.79
CA GLY A 690 -4.68 17.88 -2.50
C GLY A 690 -5.09 17.96 -1.02
N PHE A 691 -4.20 17.70 -0.05
CA PHE A 691 -4.56 17.65 1.38
C PHE A 691 -4.95 19.03 1.96
N ARG A 692 -6.00 19.02 2.79
CA ARG A 692 -6.45 20.21 3.50
C ARG A 692 -5.43 20.57 4.61
N PRO A 693 -5.12 21.86 4.83
CA PRO A 693 -4.20 22.28 5.89
C PRO A 693 -4.56 21.79 7.30
N THR A 694 -5.81 21.40 7.56
CA THR A 694 -6.23 20.83 8.85
C THR A 694 -5.72 19.41 9.04
N VAL A 695 -5.77 18.58 8.00
CA VAL A 695 -5.29 17.19 8.00
C VAL A 695 -3.78 17.14 8.19
N ILE A 696 -3.09 18.10 7.59
CA ILE A 696 -1.63 18.20 7.70
C ILE A 696 -1.20 18.55 9.15
N ARG A 697 -2.05 19.22 9.94
CA ARG A 697 -1.74 19.57 11.34
C ARG A 697 -1.96 18.42 12.33
N GLU A 698 -2.62 17.36 11.91
CA GLU A 698 -2.88 16.15 12.70
C GLU A 698 -1.73 15.17 12.42
N SER A 699 -0.59 15.43 13.06
CA SER A 699 0.67 14.73 12.81
C SER A 699 1.54 14.67 14.07
N ASP A 700 2.15 13.50 14.30
CA ASP A 700 3.11 13.26 15.37
C ASP A 700 4.56 13.25 14.87
N GLY A 701 4.78 13.56 13.59
CA GLY A 701 6.10 13.54 12.96
C GLY A 701 6.78 12.18 13.16
N ASN A 702 8.00 12.19 13.70
CA ASN A 702 8.78 10.97 13.99
C ASN A 702 8.22 10.08 15.09
N LYS A 703 7.36 10.61 15.97
CA LYS A 703 6.76 9.83 17.06
C LYS A 703 5.63 8.92 16.57
N SER A 704 5.19 9.10 15.33
CA SER A 704 4.12 8.32 14.71
C SER A 704 4.42 6.83 14.57
N GLY A 705 5.70 6.46 14.55
CA GLY A 705 6.16 5.08 14.40
C GLY A 705 7.39 4.97 13.48
N PRO A 706 7.96 3.77 13.38
CA PRO A 706 9.16 3.53 12.59
C PRO A 706 8.78 3.44 11.09
N ILE A 707 9.75 3.68 10.20
CA ILE A 707 9.45 3.76 8.75
C ILE A 707 8.89 2.45 8.19
N VAL A 708 9.28 1.32 8.80
CA VAL A 708 8.86 -0.04 8.45
C VAL A 708 7.42 -0.37 8.86
N ALA A 709 6.72 0.52 9.56
CA ALA A 709 5.27 0.39 9.72
C ALA A 709 4.51 0.71 8.41
N GLY A 710 5.19 1.32 7.42
CA GLY A 710 4.66 1.52 6.07
C GLY A 710 3.31 2.24 6.07
N TYR A 711 2.37 1.81 5.21
CA TYR A 711 1.04 2.44 5.11
C TYR A 711 0.26 2.48 6.44
N ARG A 712 0.59 1.65 7.44
CA ARG A 712 -0.12 1.62 8.73
C ARG A 712 0.07 2.91 9.54
N LEU A 713 1.08 3.71 9.20
CA LEU A 713 1.29 5.05 9.76
C LEU A 713 0.20 6.05 9.36
N ARG A 714 -0.58 5.75 8.31
CA ARG A 714 -1.80 6.48 7.98
C ARG A 714 -2.95 5.96 8.83
N THR A 715 -3.20 6.66 9.93
CA THR A 715 -4.25 6.32 10.91
C THR A 715 -5.37 7.37 10.85
N SER A 716 -6.45 7.13 11.59
CA SER A 716 -7.50 8.14 11.82
C SER A 716 -6.98 9.42 12.49
N ASP A 717 -5.96 9.30 13.33
CA ASP A 717 -5.46 10.38 14.19
C ASP A 717 -4.28 11.12 13.53
N THR A 718 -3.53 10.39 12.72
CA THR A 718 -2.37 10.89 11.96
C THR A 718 -2.49 10.55 10.48
N PRO A 719 -3.48 11.08 9.76
CA PRO A 719 -3.76 10.72 8.36
C PRO A 719 -2.64 11.09 7.37
N PHE A 720 -1.68 11.93 7.78
CA PHE A 720 -0.57 12.40 6.94
C PHE A 720 0.77 11.71 7.23
N ASP A 721 0.92 11.01 8.35
CA ASP A 721 2.25 10.60 8.84
C ASP A 721 2.92 9.49 8.04
N TYR A 722 2.16 8.67 7.31
CA TYR A 722 2.72 7.80 6.27
C TYR A 722 3.65 8.57 5.34
N ARG A 723 3.23 9.77 4.94
CA ARG A 723 4.01 10.58 4.02
C ARG A 723 5.30 11.09 4.68
N ILE A 724 5.21 11.61 5.89
CA ILE A 724 6.36 12.13 6.62
C ILE A 724 7.42 11.04 6.83
N GLN A 725 6.99 9.86 7.28
CA GLN A 725 7.92 8.76 7.53
C GLN A 725 8.44 8.16 6.22
N VAL A 726 7.56 7.74 5.32
CA VAL A 726 7.94 6.92 4.15
C VAL A 726 8.59 7.74 3.04
N TYR A 727 8.19 9.01 2.86
CA TYR A 727 8.77 9.90 1.84
C TYR A 727 9.90 10.74 2.42
N GLU A 728 9.64 11.52 3.47
CA GLU A 728 10.54 12.58 3.92
C GLU A 728 11.68 12.02 4.77
N LYS A 729 11.38 11.28 5.84
CA LYS A 729 12.40 10.56 6.61
C LYS A 729 13.11 9.52 5.75
N GLY A 730 12.38 8.79 4.90
CA GLY A 730 12.95 7.87 3.92
C GLY A 730 14.00 8.52 3.01
N ALA A 731 13.70 9.71 2.47
CA ALA A 731 14.66 10.48 1.69
C ALA A 731 15.83 11.01 2.54
N PHE A 732 15.57 11.42 3.78
CA PHE A 732 16.58 11.91 4.70
C PHE A 732 17.59 10.82 5.10
N ILE A 733 17.13 9.56 5.23
CA ILE A 733 17.99 8.40 5.48
C ILE A 733 19.03 8.26 4.36
N LEU A 734 18.60 8.38 3.09
CA LEU A 734 19.52 8.37 1.95
C LEU A 734 20.47 9.58 1.97
N HIS A 735 19.99 10.75 2.34
CA HIS A 735 20.84 11.93 2.52
C HIS A 735 21.91 11.73 3.58
N MET A 736 21.56 11.15 4.73
CA MET A 736 22.52 10.83 5.79
C MET A 736 23.57 9.82 5.29
N LEU A 737 23.17 8.78 4.56
CA LEU A 737 24.09 7.83 3.95
C LEU A 737 25.01 8.48 2.91
N ARG A 738 24.48 9.40 2.09
CA ARG A 738 25.29 10.23 1.18
C ARG A 738 26.32 11.06 1.95
N MET A 739 25.89 11.74 3.02
CA MET A 739 26.77 12.58 3.83
C MET A 739 27.81 11.79 4.62
N LEU A 740 27.54 10.54 4.99
CA LEU A 740 28.51 9.60 5.56
C LEU A 740 29.52 9.09 4.52
N SER A 741 29.10 8.91 3.27
CA SER A 741 29.95 8.38 2.18
C SER A 741 30.69 9.46 1.37
N LEU A 742 30.31 10.73 1.50
CA LEU A 742 30.92 11.87 0.80
C LEU A 742 32.45 11.93 1.01
N ASP A 743 33.21 12.15 -0.05
CA ASP A 743 34.63 12.47 0.12
C ASP A 743 34.77 13.93 0.57
N LEU A 744 35.10 14.14 1.84
CA LEU A 744 35.18 15.49 2.43
C LEU A 744 36.30 16.35 1.85
N LYS A 745 37.29 15.76 1.15
CA LYS A 745 38.40 16.52 0.53
C LYS A 745 38.03 16.99 -0.87
N THR A 746 37.37 16.13 -1.64
CA THR A 746 37.08 16.38 -3.06
C THR A 746 35.64 16.85 -3.28
N GLY A 747 34.75 16.66 -2.30
CA GLY A 747 33.31 16.82 -2.46
C GLY A 747 32.67 15.71 -3.32
N SER A 748 33.41 14.65 -3.64
CA SER A 748 32.95 13.60 -4.56
C SER A 748 31.87 12.73 -3.93
N ASP A 749 30.80 12.51 -4.71
CA ASP A 749 29.65 11.68 -4.37
C ASP A 749 29.73 10.25 -4.94
N GLU A 750 30.91 9.88 -5.48
CA GLU A 750 31.08 8.64 -6.25
C GLU A 750 30.74 7.37 -5.46
N ARG A 751 31.03 7.34 -4.15
CA ARG A 751 30.71 6.17 -3.30
C ARG A 751 29.20 5.96 -3.17
N PHE A 752 28.46 7.04 -2.93
CA PHE A 752 27.00 6.99 -2.85
C PHE A 752 26.40 6.63 -4.20
N ARG A 753 26.89 7.25 -5.29
CA ARG A 753 26.48 6.93 -6.66
C ARG A 753 26.66 5.45 -6.99
N LEU A 754 27.82 4.89 -6.64
CA LEU A 754 28.11 3.47 -6.87
C LEU A 754 27.16 2.56 -6.08
N LEU A 755 26.91 2.86 -4.79
CA LEU A 755 25.94 2.13 -3.97
C LEU A 755 24.55 2.11 -4.63
N MET A 756 24.01 3.27 -5.00
CA MET A 756 22.67 3.38 -5.59
C MET A 756 22.58 2.67 -6.93
N ARG A 757 23.59 2.82 -7.79
CA ARG A 757 23.68 2.14 -9.09
C ARG A 757 23.73 0.62 -8.93
N THR A 758 24.63 0.12 -8.08
CA THR A 758 24.78 -1.33 -7.86
C THR A 758 23.50 -1.93 -7.26
N PHE A 759 22.85 -1.22 -6.32
CA PHE A 759 21.59 -1.66 -5.76
C PHE A 759 20.48 -1.74 -6.82
N ALA A 760 20.35 -0.71 -7.67
CA ALA A 760 19.39 -0.68 -8.78
C ALA A 760 19.64 -1.80 -9.80
N GLU A 761 20.90 -2.04 -10.17
CA GLU A 761 21.29 -3.07 -11.13
C GLU A 761 21.03 -4.49 -10.58
N ASN A 762 21.37 -4.74 -9.32
CA ASN A 762 21.16 -6.04 -8.66
C ASN A 762 19.69 -6.41 -8.51
N HIS A 763 18.80 -5.42 -8.36
CA HIS A 763 17.36 -5.61 -8.20
C HIS A 763 16.56 -5.23 -9.43
N ARG A 764 17.19 -5.12 -10.61
CA ARG A 764 16.50 -4.71 -11.84
C ARG A 764 15.42 -5.72 -12.23
N GLY A 765 14.16 -5.29 -12.15
CA GLY A 765 13.02 -6.17 -12.32
C GLY A 765 12.89 -7.19 -11.18
N ALA A 766 13.37 -6.92 -9.98
CA ALA A 766 13.14 -7.77 -8.82
C ALA A 766 12.36 -6.99 -7.77
N VAL A 767 12.18 -7.60 -6.60
CA VAL A 767 11.79 -6.88 -5.39
C VAL A 767 13.04 -6.65 -4.55
N ALA A 768 13.05 -5.55 -3.82
CA ALA A 768 14.00 -5.30 -2.77
C ALA A 768 13.26 -5.11 -1.44
N ASN A 769 13.91 -5.53 -0.36
CA ASN A 769 13.47 -5.28 1.00
C ASN A 769 14.51 -4.44 1.77
N THR A 770 14.11 -3.98 2.94
CA THR A 770 14.91 -3.12 3.82
C THR A 770 16.24 -3.80 4.21
N ARG A 771 16.22 -5.11 4.46
CA ARG A 771 17.43 -5.89 4.79
C ARG A 771 18.42 -5.97 3.62
N ALA A 772 17.93 -6.18 2.40
CA ALA A 772 18.76 -6.20 1.20
C ALA A 772 19.45 -4.84 0.95
N PHE A 773 18.78 -3.74 1.29
CA PHE A 773 19.39 -2.42 1.25
C PHE A 773 20.42 -2.22 2.36
N GLU A 774 20.14 -2.68 3.59
CA GLU A 774 21.10 -2.70 4.71
C GLU A 774 22.37 -3.48 4.36
N GLU A 775 22.23 -4.65 3.73
CA GLU A 775 23.35 -5.46 3.25
C GLU A 775 24.17 -4.71 2.19
N ALA A 776 23.51 -4.06 1.22
CA ALA A 776 24.18 -3.26 0.20
C ALA A 776 24.96 -2.07 0.82
N VAL A 777 24.37 -1.41 1.82
CA VAL A 777 25.02 -0.32 2.57
C VAL A 777 26.21 -0.86 3.36
N THR A 778 26.06 -1.98 4.08
CA THR A 778 27.14 -2.64 4.82
C THR A 778 28.33 -2.96 3.91
N VAL A 779 28.07 -3.50 2.71
CA VAL A 779 29.11 -3.78 1.71
C VAL A 779 29.76 -2.50 1.19
N ALA A 780 28.99 -1.44 0.95
CA ALA A 780 29.52 -0.17 0.45
C ALA A 780 30.40 0.58 1.48
N PHE A 781 30.12 0.41 2.77
CA PHE A 781 30.87 1.02 3.86
C PHE A 781 32.03 0.15 4.38
N ASP A 782 32.06 -1.14 4.06
CA ASP A 782 33.05 -2.12 4.55
C ASP A 782 33.05 -2.25 6.09
N GLU A 783 31.89 -2.02 6.71
CA GLU A 783 31.66 -2.15 8.15
C GLU A 783 30.19 -2.47 8.44
N PRO A 784 29.87 -3.13 9.58
CA PRO A 784 28.48 -3.34 10.00
C PRO A 784 27.72 -2.03 10.17
N MET A 785 26.57 -1.93 9.49
CA MET A 785 25.70 -0.75 9.50
C MET A 785 24.38 -0.98 10.23
N ASP A 786 24.26 -2.09 10.97
CA ASP A 786 23.11 -2.48 11.79
C ASP A 786 22.66 -1.36 12.73
N TRP A 787 23.61 -0.74 13.44
CA TRP A 787 23.35 0.39 14.34
C TRP A 787 22.60 1.55 13.66
N PHE A 788 22.88 1.82 12.38
CA PHE A 788 22.26 2.92 11.65
C PHE A 788 20.80 2.58 11.31
N PHE A 789 20.54 1.35 10.88
CA PHE A 789 19.19 0.89 10.56
C PHE A 789 18.35 0.73 11.85
N ASP A 790 18.93 0.20 12.93
CA ASP A 790 18.25 0.12 14.22
C ASP A 790 17.81 1.49 14.73
N GLN A 791 18.69 2.49 14.68
CA GLN A 791 18.38 3.85 15.13
C GLN A 791 17.38 4.57 14.21
N TRP A 792 17.56 4.51 12.89
CA TRP A 792 16.88 5.42 11.95
C TRP A 792 15.73 4.78 11.16
N VAL A 793 15.74 3.45 10.98
CA VAL A 793 14.73 2.72 10.20
C VAL A 793 13.74 2.02 11.14
N TYR A 794 14.25 1.25 12.09
CA TYR A 794 13.44 0.52 13.07
C TYR A 794 13.09 1.36 14.31
N GLY A 795 13.86 2.43 14.57
CA GLY A 795 13.65 3.34 15.70
C GLY A 795 12.94 4.65 15.35
N THR A 796 12.49 5.34 16.41
CA THR A 796 11.82 6.65 16.36
C THR A 796 12.55 7.75 17.14
N ASP A 797 13.80 7.51 17.49
CA ASP A 797 14.62 8.47 18.21
C ASP A 797 15.27 9.47 17.24
N VAL A 798 15.31 10.75 17.62
CA VAL A 798 16.01 11.81 16.87
C VAL A 798 16.82 12.68 17.82
N PRO A 799 18.14 12.84 17.61
CA PRO A 799 19.01 13.56 18.53
C PRO A 799 18.75 15.06 18.51
N THR A 800 18.86 15.65 19.70
CA THR A 800 19.05 17.09 19.88
C THR A 800 20.52 17.34 20.21
N TYR A 801 21.20 18.13 19.38
CA TYR A 801 22.60 18.51 19.58
C TYR A 801 22.71 19.94 20.11
N ARG A 802 23.57 20.12 21.12
CA ARG A 802 23.93 21.43 21.69
C ARG A 802 25.44 21.66 21.62
N PRO A 803 25.96 22.24 20.52
CA PRO A 803 27.38 22.53 20.38
C PRO A 803 27.78 23.80 21.15
N ASP A 804 28.70 23.71 22.11
CA ASP A 804 29.42 24.85 22.72
C ASP A 804 30.87 24.85 22.22
N LEU A 805 31.06 25.40 21.01
CA LEU A 805 32.34 25.43 20.32
C LEU A 805 32.94 26.84 20.30
N LYS A 806 34.22 26.95 20.61
CA LYS A 806 34.97 28.21 20.69
C LYS A 806 36.29 28.11 19.92
N THR A 807 36.77 29.24 19.44
CA THR A 807 38.04 29.34 18.73
C THR A 807 39.06 30.06 19.60
N SER A 808 40.30 29.57 19.61
CA SER A 808 41.40 30.24 20.32
C SER A 808 42.71 30.17 19.54
N PRO A 809 43.58 31.17 19.66
CA PRO A 809 44.89 31.15 19.02
C PRO A 809 45.85 30.19 19.74
N VAL A 810 46.66 29.47 18.95
CA VAL A 810 47.72 28.57 19.43
C VAL A 810 49.07 29.19 19.09
N ARG A 811 49.90 29.43 20.11
CA ARG A 811 51.26 29.98 19.91
C ARG A 811 52.19 28.94 19.29
N ASP A 812 53.07 29.41 18.42
CA ASP A 812 54.17 28.62 17.84
C ASP A 812 53.71 27.32 17.13
N SER A 813 52.52 27.35 16.50
CA SER A 813 51.93 26.24 15.75
C SER A 813 51.78 26.58 14.27
N VAL A 814 51.92 25.55 13.41
CA VAL A 814 51.63 25.65 11.96
C VAL A 814 50.11 25.76 11.71
N MET A 815 49.30 25.33 12.69
CA MET A 815 47.85 25.55 12.76
C MET A 815 47.62 26.58 13.88
N PRO A 816 47.62 27.89 13.57
CA PRO A 816 47.66 28.96 14.57
C PRO A 816 46.37 29.16 15.34
N PHE A 817 45.31 28.42 15.04
CA PHE A 817 44.04 28.44 15.76
C PHE A 817 43.59 27.01 16.09
N VAL A 818 42.75 26.88 17.11
CA VAL A 818 42.07 25.62 17.46
C VAL A 818 40.60 25.88 17.75
N LEU A 819 39.73 25.13 17.09
CA LEU A 819 38.31 25.01 17.43
C LEU A 819 38.18 23.96 18.52
N HIS A 820 37.71 24.34 19.70
CA HIS A 820 37.59 23.46 20.84
C HIS A 820 36.30 23.69 21.61
N GLY A 821 35.85 22.70 22.37
CA GLY A 821 34.63 22.81 23.17
C GLY A 821 33.95 21.47 23.39
N THR A 822 32.66 21.51 23.68
CA THR A 822 31.86 20.31 23.95
C THR A 822 30.62 20.26 23.08
N ILE A 823 30.17 19.05 22.74
CA ILE A 823 28.87 18.83 22.09
C ILE A 823 28.06 17.88 22.96
N ARG A 824 26.85 18.29 23.35
CA ARG A 824 25.89 17.43 24.07
C ARG A 824 24.88 16.84 23.11
N GLN A 825 24.47 15.60 23.39
CA GLN A 825 23.43 14.85 22.71
C GLN A 825 22.32 14.51 23.72
N GLU A 826 21.09 14.87 23.37
CA GLU A 826 19.88 14.70 24.19
C GLU A 826 18.76 14.02 23.38
N ASN A 827 17.71 13.54 24.06
CA ASN A 827 16.51 12.92 23.49
C ASN A 827 16.73 11.61 22.72
N VAL A 828 17.81 10.90 23.03
CA VAL A 828 18.16 9.59 22.44
C VAL A 828 18.88 8.74 23.50
N PRO A 829 18.92 7.40 23.33
CA PRO A 829 19.70 6.51 24.19
C PRO A 829 21.18 6.89 24.29
N ALA A 830 21.85 6.49 25.38
CA ALA A 830 23.23 6.89 25.64
C ALA A 830 24.24 6.34 24.62
N GLU A 831 23.91 5.19 24.04
CA GLU A 831 24.64 4.48 23.00
C GLU A 831 24.37 5.00 21.58
N PHE A 832 23.38 5.89 21.42
CA PHE A 832 23.03 6.46 20.14
C PHE A 832 24.25 7.17 19.55
N LYS A 833 24.61 6.83 18.31
CA LYS A 833 25.80 7.37 17.66
C LYS A 833 25.51 7.90 16.27
N MET A 834 26.22 8.96 15.88
CA MET A 834 26.21 9.48 14.52
C MET A 834 27.45 10.35 14.25
N ALA A 835 27.94 10.34 13.02
CA ALA A 835 29.01 11.24 12.58
C ALA A 835 28.40 12.52 11.98
N VAL A 836 28.55 13.66 12.65
CA VAL A 836 27.96 14.93 12.25
C VAL A 836 28.96 15.78 11.45
N PRO A 837 28.61 16.29 10.25
CA PRO A 837 29.51 17.13 9.47
C PRO A 837 29.62 18.54 10.06
N ILE A 838 30.86 19.05 10.13
CA ILE A 838 31.18 20.44 10.47
C ILE A 838 31.97 21.08 9.33
N ARG A 839 31.51 22.24 8.86
CA ARG A 839 32.22 23.06 7.86
C ARG A 839 32.73 24.34 8.52
N VAL A 840 34.01 24.62 8.34
CA VAL A 840 34.68 25.82 8.84
C VAL A 840 35.19 26.61 7.65
N GLU A 841 34.77 27.87 7.56
CA GLU A 841 35.13 28.78 6.47
C GLU A 841 36.17 29.80 6.94
N PHE A 842 37.02 30.24 6.00
CA PHE A 842 38.10 31.18 6.25
C PHE A 842 38.10 32.26 5.17
N GLU A 843 38.71 33.42 5.44
CA GLU A 843 38.76 34.52 4.47
C GLU A 843 39.71 34.25 3.30
N HIS A 844 40.84 33.58 3.56
CA HIS A 844 41.93 33.37 2.59
C HIS A 844 42.46 31.92 2.56
N HIS A 845 41.70 30.97 3.09
CA HIS A 845 42.04 29.55 3.10
C HIS A 845 40.85 28.73 2.60
N GLU A 846 41.14 27.55 2.02
CA GLU A 846 40.11 26.59 1.63
C GLU A 846 39.26 26.18 2.84
N PRO A 847 37.93 26.07 2.70
CA PRO A 847 37.06 25.58 3.75
C PRO A 847 37.50 24.20 4.26
N LEU A 848 37.43 24.00 5.56
CA LEU A 848 37.64 22.69 6.19
C LEU A 848 36.28 22.03 6.40
N LEU A 849 36.10 20.83 5.85
CA LEU A 849 34.94 19.99 6.11
C LEU A 849 35.41 18.70 6.81
N GLN A 850 34.85 18.42 7.99
CA GLN A 850 35.19 17.25 8.80
C GLN A 850 33.93 16.62 9.39
N ARG A 851 33.99 15.34 9.79
CA ARG A 851 32.95 14.68 10.58
C ARG A 851 33.39 14.55 12.04
N ILE A 852 32.48 14.83 12.96
CA ILE A 852 32.67 14.63 14.40
C ILE A 852 31.78 13.46 14.83
N TRP A 853 32.37 12.40 15.36
CA TRP A 853 31.63 11.27 15.92
C TRP A 853 31.07 11.64 17.29
N ILE A 854 29.75 11.67 17.40
CA ILE A 854 29.02 11.80 18.66
C ILE A 854 28.48 10.41 18.98
N ASN A 855 28.97 9.80 20.06
CA ASN A 855 28.69 8.40 20.43
C ASN A 855 28.52 8.22 21.95
N GLN A 856 28.29 9.33 22.65
CA GLN A 856 28.04 9.42 24.07
C GLN A 856 27.29 10.73 24.35
N PRO A 857 26.62 10.86 25.51
CA PRO A 857 25.80 12.05 25.82
C PRO A 857 26.55 13.39 25.77
N GLU A 858 27.87 13.42 25.99
CA GLU A 858 28.70 14.61 25.83
C GLU A 858 30.09 14.25 25.30
N ILE A 859 30.56 14.90 24.23
CA ILE A 859 31.92 14.74 23.69
C ILE A 859 32.71 16.04 23.77
N SER A 860 34.05 15.94 23.86
CA SER A 860 34.96 17.08 23.68
C SER A 860 35.49 17.10 22.24
N VAL A 861 35.55 18.29 21.66
CA VAL A 861 36.04 18.53 20.29
C VAL A 861 37.31 19.36 20.36
N GLU A 862 38.31 18.99 19.57
CA GLU A 862 39.52 19.77 19.35
C GLU A 862 39.98 19.60 17.89
N ILE A 863 39.89 20.68 17.10
CA ILE A 863 40.20 20.69 15.67
C ILE A 863 41.21 21.82 15.40
N PRO A 864 42.46 21.50 15.03
CA PRO A 864 43.45 22.50 14.61
C PRO A 864 43.01 23.19 13.32
N LEU A 865 43.15 24.51 13.25
CA LEU A 865 42.74 25.34 12.11
C LEU A 865 43.93 26.15 11.53
N PRO A 866 43.99 26.31 10.20
CA PRO A 866 45.07 27.04 9.53
C PRO A 866 44.98 28.57 9.69
N ALA A 867 43.80 29.09 10.03
CA ALA A 867 43.51 30.51 10.22
C ALA A 867 42.33 30.70 11.17
N GLU A 868 42.05 31.95 11.55
CA GLU A 868 40.84 32.30 12.28
C GLU A 868 39.62 32.05 11.39
N PRO A 869 38.60 31.31 11.86
CA PRO A 869 37.44 31.02 11.05
C PRO A 869 36.50 32.23 10.96
N THR A 870 35.97 32.46 9.76
CA THR A 870 34.93 33.46 9.51
C THR A 870 33.53 32.93 9.79
N LYS A 871 33.33 31.62 9.62
CA LYS A 871 32.05 30.93 9.86
C LYS A 871 32.29 29.49 10.29
N ILE A 872 31.46 29.01 11.21
CA ILE A 872 31.43 27.60 11.63
C ILE A 872 29.99 27.12 11.43
N LEU A 873 29.84 26.09 10.62
CA LEU A 873 28.57 25.47 10.25
C LEU A 873 28.55 24.05 10.82
N PHE A 874 27.91 23.88 11.98
CA PHE A 874 27.63 22.58 12.55
C PHE A 874 26.41 21.94 11.85
N ASN A 875 26.46 20.63 11.64
CA ASN A 875 25.49 19.89 10.83
C ASN A 875 25.34 20.48 9.40
N TYR A 876 26.47 20.74 8.74
CA TYR A 876 26.49 21.35 7.40
C TYR A 876 25.64 20.56 6.38
N GLN A 877 24.86 21.29 5.56
CA GLN A 877 23.87 20.74 4.61
C GLN A 877 22.83 19.79 5.25
N HIS A 878 22.50 20.02 6.53
CA HIS A 878 21.61 19.15 7.30
C HIS A 878 22.02 17.68 7.20
N GLY A 879 23.32 17.41 7.26
CA GLY A 879 23.83 16.07 6.97
C GLY A 879 23.40 14.99 7.97
N VAL A 880 22.77 15.39 9.07
CA VAL A 880 22.08 14.51 10.03
C VAL A 880 20.69 15.07 10.32
N LEU A 881 19.69 14.19 10.33
CA LEU A 881 18.35 14.49 10.83
C LEU A 881 18.42 14.73 12.35
N ALA A 882 18.41 16.00 12.76
CA ALA A 882 18.56 16.38 14.17
C ALA A 882 17.95 17.76 14.45
N SER A 883 17.65 18.00 15.72
CA SER A 883 17.48 19.36 16.24
C SER A 883 18.86 19.90 16.66
N VAL A 884 19.22 21.12 16.24
CA VAL A 884 20.47 21.78 16.64
C VAL A 884 20.12 23.07 17.36
N GLN A 885 20.54 23.21 18.62
CA GLN A 885 20.15 24.32 19.50
C GLN A 885 21.32 25.11 20.05
#